data_AF-A0A8C2LS40-F1
#
_entry.id   AF-A0A8C2LS40-F1
#
_cell.length_a   1.000
_cell.length_b   1.000
_cell.length_c   1.000
_cell.angle_alpha   90.00
_cell.angle_beta   90.00
_cell.angle_gamma   90.00
#
_symmetry.space_group_name_H-M   'P 1'
#
loop_
_entity.id
_entity.type
_entity.pdbx_description
1 polymer ?
#
loop_
_entity_poly.entity_id
_entity_poly.type
_entity_poly.pdbx_seq_one_letter_code
_entity_poly.pdbx_strand_id
1 'polypeptide(L)'
;MAGRARSRLLLLLLLALQGSCLAFRSPLSVFKRFKETTRSFSNECLGTTRPVTPIDSSDFALDIRMPGVTPKESDTYFCMSMRLPVDEEAFVIDFKPRASMDTVHHMLLFGCNMPSSTGSYWFCDEGTCTDKANILYAWARNAPPTRLPKGVGFRVGGETGSKYFVLQVHYGDISAFRDNHKDCSGVSLHLTRVPQPLIAGMYLMMSVDTVIPPGEKVVNSDISCHYKTYPMHVFAYRVHTHRLGKVVSGYRVRNKQWTLIGRQSPQLPQAFYPVEHPVDVTFGDILAARCVFTGEGRTEATHIGGTSSDEMCNLYIMYYMEAKYAVSFMTCTQNVDPDMFRTIPAEANIPIPVKSDMVMIHGHHREPENKDKTALIQQPKHGEDEVLEQDFHVEEALDWPGVYLLPGQVSGVALDSKNNLVIFHRGDHVWDGNSFDSKFVYQQRGLGPIEEDTILVIDPNNAAILHSSGKNLFYLPHGLSIDKDGNYWVTDVALHQVFKLDPHSKEGPLLILGRSMQPGSDQNHFCQPTDVAVDPSTGDVFVSDGYCNSRIVQFSPSGKFITHWGEESSGSAPKPGQFSVPHSLALVPHLDQLCVADRENGRIQCFRTDTKEFVREIKHASFGRNVFAISYISGLLFAVNGKPYFGDHEPVQGFVMNFSSGEIIDVFKPVRKHFDMPHDVVASDDGNVYIGDAHTNTVWKFTLTESTWLKMEHRSVKKAGIEAQEIKETEAVVESKMENKPTSSELQKMQEKQKLIKEPGSGVPVVLITTLLVIPVVVLLAIVMFIRWKKSRAFGDSEPKGESSSGRVLGRLRGKGSGGLNLGNFFASRKGYSRKGFDRLSTEGSDQEKEEDDGSESEEEYSAPLPTPAPSS
;
A
#
# COMPACT_ATOMS: atom_id res chain seq x y z
N MET A 1 -70.31 26.51 -49.13
CA MET A 1 -71.29 25.86 -48.23
C MET A 1 -71.02 24.36 -48.20
N ALA A 2 -71.20 23.77 -47.01
CA ALA A 2 -71.49 22.36 -46.65
C ALA A 2 -71.36 21.26 -47.74
N GLY A 3 -70.89 20.06 -47.45
CA GLY A 3 -70.64 19.40 -46.17
C GLY A 3 -70.73 17.87 -46.36
N ARG A 4 -70.16 17.14 -45.39
CA ARG A 4 -70.45 15.75 -44.99
C ARG A 4 -70.53 14.68 -46.10
N ALA A 5 -69.61 13.72 -46.07
CA ALA A 5 -69.80 12.48 -45.30
C ALA A 5 -68.70 11.45 -45.59
N ARG A 6 -68.15 10.94 -44.49
CA ARG A 6 -67.40 9.70 -44.25
C ARG A 6 -67.44 8.64 -45.36
N SER A 7 -66.26 8.30 -45.88
CA SER A 7 -65.73 6.93 -46.03
C SER A 7 -64.55 7.00 -47.00
N ARG A 8 -63.32 7.14 -46.48
CA ARG A 8 -62.04 7.09 -47.23
C ARG A 8 -60.90 7.34 -46.24
N LEU A 9 -60.29 6.29 -45.71
CA LEU A 9 -58.94 6.37 -45.16
C LEU A 9 -58.28 5.01 -45.39
N LEU A 10 -57.13 5.03 -46.05
CA LEU A 10 -56.25 3.90 -46.38
C LEU A 10 -56.77 2.90 -47.44
N LEU A 11 -56.75 3.30 -48.72
CA LEU A 11 -56.15 2.50 -49.82
C LEU A 11 -56.20 3.28 -51.16
N LEU A 12 -55.37 4.31 -51.29
CA LEU A 12 -55.00 4.90 -52.61
C LEU A 12 -53.69 5.70 -52.49
N LEU A 13 -52.70 5.10 -51.82
CA LEU A 13 -51.29 5.49 -51.92
C LEU A 13 -50.46 4.21 -52.05
N LEU A 14 -50.78 3.45 -53.10
CA LEU A 14 -50.03 2.31 -53.62
C LEU A 14 -49.42 2.73 -54.96
N LEU A 15 -48.39 3.58 -54.88
CA LEU A 15 -47.31 3.72 -55.87
C LEU A 15 -45.96 3.58 -55.17
N ALA A 16 -45.94 2.77 -54.10
CA ALA A 16 -44.76 2.42 -53.33
C ALA A 16 -44.84 0.93 -52.99
N LEU A 17 -43.70 0.25 -53.19
CA LEU A 17 -43.38 -1.13 -52.78
C LEU A 17 -44.04 -2.26 -53.62
N GLN A 18 -43.24 -2.92 -54.47
CA GLN A 18 -42.63 -4.23 -54.22
C GLN A 18 -42.24 -4.91 -55.53
N GLY A 19 -41.00 -5.39 -55.61
CA GLY A 19 -40.46 -6.16 -56.74
C GLY A 19 -39.19 -6.91 -56.35
N SER A 20 -39.31 -7.79 -55.36
CA SER A 20 -38.67 -9.12 -55.23
C SER A 20 -37.23 -9.35 -55.75
N CYS A 21 -36.29 -9.40 -54.79
CA CYS A 21 -35.44 -10.53 -54.40
C CYS A 21 -34.76 -11.50 -55.42
N LEU A 22 -33.46 -11.72 -55.11
CA LEU A 22 -32.56 -12.88 -55.39
C LEU A 22 -31.87 -12.88 -56.77
N ALA A 23 -30.55 -13.10 -56.94
CA ALA A 23 -29.43 -13.29 -56.03
C ALA A 23 -28.10 -13.23 -56.85
N PHE A 24 -26.98 -13.18 -56.12
CA PHE A 24 -25.60 -13.57 -56.50
C PHE A 24 -24.62 -12.59 -57.18
N ARG A 25 -23.61 -12.23 -56.34
CA ARG A 25 -22.16 -12.05 -56.56
C ARG A 25 -21.62 -10.77 -57.23
N SER A 26 -20.77 -10.10 -56.43
CA SER A 26 -19.70 -9.13 -56.75
C SER A 26 -18.61 -9.73 -57.68
N PRO A 27 -17.52 -9.03 -58.09
CA PRO A 27 -16.98 -7.73 -57.64
C PRO A 27 -16.29 -6.84 -58.72
N LEU A 28 -15.63 -5.76 -58.26
CA LEU A 28 -14.47 -5.03 -58.85
C LEU A 28 -14.69 -3.90 -59.88
N SER A 29 -14.34 -2.66 -59.48
CA SER A 29 -13.44 -1.72 -60.20
C SER A 29 -13.26 -0.46 -59.35
N VAL A 30 -12.13 -0.28 -58.65
CA VAL A 30 -10.89 0.41 -59.09
C VAL A 30 -11.09 1.91 -59.43
N PHE A 31 -10.42 2.69 -58.58
CA PHE A 31 -10.17 4.12 -58.53
C PHE A 31 -9.85 4.84 -59.85
N LYS A 32 -10.24 6.12 -59.93
CA LYS A 32 -9.49 7.16 -60.64
C LYS A 32 -9.40 8.44 -59.81
N ARG A 33 -8.16 8.85 -59.52
CA ARG A 33 -7.74 10.07 -58.80
C ARG A 33 -8.26 11.34 -59.49
N PHE A 34 -8.67 12.32 -58.68
CA PHE A 34 -8.49 13.73 -58.98
C PHE A 34 -7.74 14.39 -57.82
N LYS A 35 -6.70 15.15 -58.15
CA LYS A 35 -5.78 15.83 -57.23
C LYS A 35 -6.11 17.31 -57.31
N GLU A 36 -6.53 17.91 -56.20
CA GLU A 36 -6.53 19.36 -56.00
C GLU A 36 -5.85 19.72 -54.68
N THR A 37 -5.41 20.96 -54.63
CA THR A 37 -4.11 21.39 -54.11
C THR A 37 -4.28 22.15 -52.80
N THR A 38 -3.47 21.80 -51.81
CA THR A 38 -2.99 22.64 -50.68
C THR A 38 -3.95 23.61 -49.99
N ARG A 39 -4.49 23.21 -48.83
CA ARG A 39 -4.65 24.09 -47.65
C ARG A 39 -4.72 23.27 -46.35
N SER A 40 -3.94 23.72 -45.36
CA SER A 40 -3.83 23.38 -43.93
C SER A 40 -4.64 22.18 -43.36
N PHE A 41 -3.93 21.22 -42.78
CA PHE A 41 -4.44 20.01 -42.12
C PHE A 41 -5.31 20.31 -40.87
N SER A 42 -6.54 19.79 -40.85
CA SER A 42 -7.41 19.69 -39.66
C SER A 42 -7.64 18.23 -39.27
N ASN A 43 -7.65 17.93 -37.97
CA ASN A 43 -7.90 16.63 -37.33
C ASN A 43 -9.12 15.86 -37.92
N GLU A 44 -8.89 14.73 -38.61
CA GLU A 44 -9.92 13.91 -39.27
C GLU A 44 -10.73 12.96 -38.34
N CYS A 45 -10.54 13.03 -37.03
CA CYS A 45 -10.93 11.95 -36.12
C CYS A 45 -12.10 12.33 -35.19
N LEU A 46 -12.32 13.64 -35.02
CA LEU A 46 -13.56 14.22 -34.53
C LEU A 46 -14.29 14.78 -35.75
N GLY A 47 -15.36 14.11 -36.17
CA GLY A 47 -16.40 14.82 -36.92
C GLY A 47 -16.88 16.04 -36.11
N THR A 48 -17.72 16.88 -36.71
CA THR A 48 -18.30 18.10 -36.11
C THR A 48 -19.08 17.92 -34.77
N THR A 49 -19.03 16.75 -34.15
CA THR A 49 -19.63 16.41 -32.86
C THR A 49 -18.79 16.93 -31.69
N ARG A 50 -19.38 17.86 -30.93
CA ARG A 50 -18.86 18.30 -29.64
C ARG A 50 -18.77 17.10 -28.67
N PRO A 51 -17.78 17.04 -27.75
CA PRO A 51 -17.63 15.94 -26.79
C PRO A 51 -18.85 15.72 -25.89
N VAL A 52 -19.65 16.78 -25.68
CA VAL A 52 -20.89 16.75 -24.91
C VAL A 52 -22.07 16.93 -25.86
N THR A 53 -22.99 15.97 -25.86
CA THR A 53 -24.24 16.04 -26.62
C THR A 53 -25.42 16.05 -25.64
N PRO A 54 -26.15 17.16 -25.50
CA PRO A 54 -27.37 17.19 -24.69
C PRO A 54 -28.41 16.19 -25.22
N ILE A 55 -29.02 15.40 -24.35
CA ILE A 55 -30.11 14.46 -24.69
C ILE A 55 -31.45 15.11 -24.31
N ASP A 56 -31.55 15.62 -23.10
CA ASP A 56 -32.70 16.38 -22.58
C ASP A 56 -32.24 17.44 -21.56
N SER A 57 -33.15 17.97 -20.72
CA SER A 57 -32.82 19.00 -19.73
C SER A 57 -31.93 18.52 -18.58
N SER A 58 -31.90 17.23 -18.28
CA SER A 58 -31.13 16.63 -17.19
C SER A 58 -30.04 15.65 -17.66
N ASP A 59 -30.12 15.21 -18.91
CA ASP A 59 -29.31 14.14 -19.47
C ASP A 59 -28.40 14.62 -20.60
N PHE A 60 -27.19 14.07 -20.65
CA PHE A 60 -26.23 14.33 -21.70
C PHE A 60 -25.37 13.10 -21.99
N ALA A 61 -24.97 12.96 -23.25
CA ALA A 61 -23.95 12.01 -23.65
C ALA A 61 -22.56 12.65 -23.59
N LEU A 62 -21.58 11.92 -23.07
CA LEU A 62 -20.17 12.29 -23.07
C LEU A 62 -19.37 11.30 -23.92
N ASP A 63 -18.79 11.78 -25.03
CA ASP A 63 -17.96 10.98 -25.91
C ASP A 63 -16.49 11.07 -25.48
N ILE A 64 -15.95 9.96 -24.96
CA ILE A 64 -14.55 9.83 -24.54
C ILE A 64 -13.82 9.02 -25.59
N ARG A 65 -12.99 9.67 -26.41
CA ARG A 65 -12.30 9.08 -27.58
C ARG A 65 -10.83 9.39 -27.58
N MET A 66 -10.02 8.46 -28.06
CA MET A 66 -8.61 8.72 -28.35
C MET A 66 -8.45 9.89 -29.35
N PRO A 67 -7.46 10.78 -29.17
CA PRO A 67 -7.32 12.01 -29.96
C PRO A 67 -6.65 11.77 -31.34
N GLY A 68 -7.05 10.71 -32.06
CA GLY A 68 -6.47 10.36 -33.36
C GLY A 68 -5.05 9.84 -33.27
N VAL A 69 -4.88 8.75 -32.52
CA VAL A 69 -3.58 8.11 -32.24
C VAL A 69 -3.22 7.10 -33.32
N THR A 70 -1.92 6.81 -33.45
CA THR A 70 -1.42 5.79 -34.38
C THR A 70 -0.44 4.89 -33.62
N PRO A 71 -0.87 3.71 -33.15
CA PRO A 71 0.00 2.73 -32.50
C PRO A 71 1.12 2.29 -33.45
N LYS A 72 2.36 2.27 -32.94
CA LYS A 72 3.56 1.87 -33.72
C LYS A 72 4.00 0.45 -33.45
N GLU A 73 3.62 -0.09 -32.30
CA GLU A 73 3.98 -1.44 -31.85
C GLU A 73 2.69 -2.21 -31.50
N SER A 74 2.68 -3.51 -31.77
CA SER A 74 1.62 -4.39 -31.28
C SER A 74 1.65 -4.44 -29.75
N ASP A 75 0.49 -4.73 -29.16
CA ASP A 75 0.27 -4.74 -27.71
C ASP A 75 0.52 -3.37 -27.02
N THR A 76 0.25 -2.27 -27.72
CA THR A 76 0.38 -0.91 -27.16
C THR A 76 -0.84 -0.55 -26.30
N TYR A 77 -0.61 0.01 -25.11
CA TYR A 77 -1.64 0.56 -24.24
C TYR A 77 -1.59 2.09 -24.24
N PHE A 78 -2.63 2.73 -24.76
CA PHE A 78 -2.80 4.18 -24.67
C PHE A 78 -3.85 4.57 -23.65
N CYS A 79 -3.55 5.64 -22.91
CA CYS A 79 -4.42 6.25 -21.92
C CYS A 79 -4.72 7.69 -22.31
N MET A 80 -5.93 8.16 -22.03
CA MET A 80 -6.33 9.55 -22.15
C MET A 80 -7.34 9.90 -21.05
N SER A 81 -7.43 11.18 -20.67
CA SER A 81 -8.37 11.64 -19.66
C SER A 81 -9.38 12.63 -20.22
N MET A 82 -10.56 12.67 -19.59
CA MET A 82 -11.58 13.67 -19.83
C MET A 82 -12.19 14.10 -18.50
N ARG A 83 -12.17 15.41 -18.23
CA ARG A 83 -12.84 15.99 -17.05
C ARG A 83 -14.36 15.93 -17.24
N LEU A 84 -15.08 15.65 -16.16
CA LEU A 84 -16.54 15.76 -16.13
C LEU A 84 -16.95 17.21 -16.46
N PRO A 85 -17.90 17.46 -17.37
CA PRO A 85 -18.28 18.81 -17.79
C PRO A 85 -19.17 19.55 -16.76
N VAL A 86 -19.51 18.88 -15.66
CA VAL A 86 -20.31 19.42 -14.56
C VAL A 86 -19.57 19.19 -13.25
N ASP A 87 -19.58 20.17 -12.35
CA ASP A 87 -18.97 20.01 -11.02
C ASP A 87 -19.94 19.36 -10.02
N GLU A 88 -21.25 19.50 -10.26
CA GLU A 88 -22.35 18.86 -9.52
C GLU A 88 -22.34 17.33 -9.64
N GLU A 89 -23.11 16.67 -8.78
CA GLU A 89 -23.28 15.22 -8.83
C GLU A 89 -24.06 14.79 -10.09
N ALA A 90 -23.56 13.74 -10.75
CA ALA A 90 -24.19 13.12 -11.91
C ALA A 90 -24.10 11.59 -11.82
N PHE A 91 -24.90 10.90 -12.62
CA PHE A 91 -25.00 9.44 -12.61
C PHE A 91 -24.75 8.87 -14.00
N VAL A 92 -23.75 8.00 -14.14
CA VAL A 92 -23.50 7.24 -15.37
C VAL A 92 -24.47 6.05 -15.42
N ILE A 93 -25.37 6.05 -16.39
CA ILE A 93 -26.47 5.08 -16.49
C ILE A 93 -26.41 4.17 -17.72
N ASP A 94 -25.55 4.47 -18.69
CA ASP A 94 -25.29 3.57 -19.84
C ASP A 94 -23.88 3.78 -20.42
N PHE A 95 -23.36 2.73 -21.05
CA PHE A 95 -22.05 2.70 -21.70
C PHE A 95 -22.20 2.16 -23.13
N LYS A 96 -21.73 2.93 -24.11
CA LYS A 96 -21.74 2.52 -25.51
C LYS A 96 -20.31 2.44 -26.06
N PRO A 97 -19.77 1.23 -26.28
CA PRO A 97 -18.42 1.07 -26.80
C PRO A 97 -18.36 1.53 -28.26
N ARG A 98 -17.25 2.17 -28.61
CA ARG A 98 -16.96 2.68 -29.95
C ARG A 98 -15.52 2.30 -30.33
N ALA A 99 -15.31 1.00 -30.53
CA ALA A 99 -14.01 0.44 -30.85
C ALA A 99 -13.88 0.11 -32.34
N SER A 100 -12.68 0.34 -32.90
CA SER A 100 -12.27 -0.23 -34.18
C SER A 100 -12.06 -1.73 -34.02
N MET A 101 -12.97 -2.53 -34.59
CA MET A 101 -13.00 -3.99 -34.40
C MET A 101 -11.78 -4.70 -34.97
N ASP A 102 -11.03 -4.06 -35.87
CA ASP A 102 -9.84 -4.64 -36.48
C ASP A 102 -8.63 -4.56 -35.54
N THR A 103 -8.48 -3.45 -34.79
CA THR A 103 -7.24 -3.12 -34.04
C THR A 103 -7.38 -3.16 -32.53
N VAL A 104 -8.52 -2.73 -31.98
CA VAL A 104 -8.72 -2.64 -30.52
C VAL A 104 -9.03 -4.01 -29.93
N HIS A 105 -8.21 -4.44 -28.98
CA HIS A 105 -8.34 -5.72 -28.32
C HIS A 105 -9.26 -5.63 -27.09
N HIS A 106 -9.05 -4.62 -26.24
CA HIS A 106 -9.96 -4.30 -25.13
C HIS A 106 -9.87 -2.81 -24.75
N MET A 107 -10.86 -2.31 -23.99
CA MET A 107 -10.91 -0.96 -23.45
C MET A 107 -11.36 -1.00 -21.99
N LEU A 108 -10.74 -0.19 -21.14
CA LEU A 108 -11.12 0.01 -19.75
C LEU A 108 -11.42 1.49 -19.51
N LEU A 109 -12.43 1.76 -18.69
CA LEU A 109 -12.77 3.11 -18.27
C LEU A 109 -12.74 3.20 -16.76
N PHE A 110 -12.01 4.18 -16.25
CA PHE A 110 -11.82 4.44 -14.84
C PHE A 110 -12.40 5.81 -14.47
N GLY A 111 -12.88 5.93 -13.23
CA GLY A 111 -13.14 7.21 -12.58
C GLY A 111 -12.06 7.49 -11.53
N CYS A 112 -11.47 8.68 -11.59
CA CYS A 112 -10.51 9.17 -10.60
C CYS A 112 -10.51 10.69 -10.51
N ASN A 113 -9.70 11.25 -9.62
CA ASN A 113 -9.60 12.71 -9.42
C ASN A 113 -8.33 13.28 -10.03
N MET A 114 -7.28 12.48 -10.18
CA MET A 114 -5.98 12.90 -10.69
C MET A 114 -5.46 11.89 -11.72
N PRO A 115 -5.70 12.14 -13.03
CA PRO A 115 -5.07 11.36 -14.09
C PRO A 115 -3.54 11.40 -14.00
N SER A 116 -2.86 10.31 -14.38
CA SER A 116 -1.39 10.22 -14.32
C SER A 116 -0.66 11.22 -15.22
N SER A 117 -1.33 11.72 -16.27
CA SER A 117 -0.78 12.70 -17.19
C SER A 117 -1.82 13.75 -17.58
N THR A 118 -1.34 14.96 -17.87
CA THR A 118 -2.11 16.07 -18.44
C THR A 118 -2.02 16.15 -19.96
N GLY A 119 -1.25 15.24 -20.58
CA GLY A 119 -1.10 15.15 -22.03
C GLY A 119 -2.41 14.76 -22.74
N SER A 120 -2.47 14.98 -24.06
CA SER A 120 -3.65 14.61 -24.87
C SER A 120 -3.95 13.10 -24.85
N TYR A 121 -2.89 12.30 -24.79
CA TYR A 121 -2.87 10.86 -24.50
C TYR A 121 -1.44 10.52 -24.03
N TRP A 122 -1.26 9.36 -23.40
CA TRP A 122 0.03 8.84 -22.94
C TRP A 122 0.06 7.32 -22.98
N PHE A 123 1.23 6.69 -22.75
CA PHE A 123 1.30 5.25 -22.59
C PHE A 123 0.81 4.87 -21.19
N CYS A 124 -0.13 3.93 -21.08
CA CYS A 124 -0.66 3.55 -19.78
C CYS A 124 0.40 2.96 -18.83
N ASP A 125 1.55 2.56 -19.36
CA ASP A 125 2.70 2.11 -18.58
C ASP A 125 3.30 3.23 -17.71
N GLU A 126 2.97 4.50 -17.99
CA GLU A 126 3.31 5.64 -17.12
C GLU A 126 2.32 5.79 -15.93
N GLY A 127 1.27 4.97 -15.89
CA GLY A 127 0.19 5.01 -14.90
C GLY A 127 -1.16 5.42 -15.50
N THR A 128 -2.26 5.03 -14.83
CA THR A 128 -3.64 5.39 -15.23
C THR A 128 -4.15 6.62 -14.47
N CYS A 129 -4.12 6.56 -13.14
CA CYS A 129 -4.39 7.67 -12.24
C CYS A 129 -3.32 7.69 -11.14
N THR A 130 -3.00 8.86 -10.58
CA THR A 130 -2.11 8.96 -9.41
C THR A 130 -2.86 8.61 -8.13
N ASP A 131 -4.16 8.94 -8.06
CA ASP A 131 -5.08 8.43 -7.05
C ASP A 131 -5.68 7.09 -7.48
N LYS A 132 -6.55 6.52 -6.64
CA LYS A 132 -7.14 5.20 -6.90
C LYS A 132 -8.04 5.22 -8.14
N ALA A 133 -7.64 4.46 -9.17
CA ALA A 133 -8.44 4.27 -10.37
C ALA A 133 -9.63 3.34 -10.09
N ASN A 134 -10.85 3.88 -10.07
CA ASN A 134 -12.06 3.09 -9.88
C ASN A 134 -12.58 2.60 -11.23
N ILE A 135 -12.49 1.31 -11.51
CA ILE A 135 -13.00 0.76 -12.78
C ILE A 135 -14.53 0.89 -12.84
N LEU A 136 -15.03 1.52 -13.91
CA LEU A 136 -16.45 1.74 -14.15
C LEU A 136 -16.96 0.82 -15.26
N TYR A 137 -16.14 0.60 -16.28
CA TYR A 137 -16.52 -0.16 -17.47
C TYR A 137 -15.32 -0.91 -18.06
N ALA A 138 -15.59 -2.09 -18.60
CA ALA A 138 -14.64 -2.88 -19.36
C ALA A 138 -15.32 -3.42 -20.60
N TRP A 139 -14.66 -3.28 -21.74
CA TRP A 139 -15.06 -3.86 -23.02
C TRP A 139 -13.92 -4.74 -23.51
N ALA A 140 -14.25 -5.93 -24.01
CA ALA A 140 -13.30 -6.77 -24.71
C ALA A 140 -13.92 -7.25 -26.01
N ARG A 141 -13.08 -7.41 -27.04
CA ARG A 141 -13.52 -7.97 -28.32
C ARG A 141 -14.14 -9.35 -28.07
N ASN A 142 -15.30 -9.60 -28.69
CA ASN A 142 -16.06 -10.86 -28.58
C ASN A 142 -16.68 -11.16 -27.20
N ALA A 143 -16.61 -10.24 -26.23
CA ALA A 143 -17.31 -10.38 -24.95
C ALA A 143 -18.74 -9.82 -25.02
N PRO A 144 -19.69 -10.37 -24.24
CA PRO A 144 -21.02 -9.77 -24.08
C PRO A 144 -20.91 -8.33 -23.54
N PRO A 145 -21.73 -7.39 -24.02
CA PRO A 145 -21.72 -6.03 -23.48
C PRO A 145 -22.35 -6.01 -22.08
N THR A 146 -21.65 -5.38 -21.13
CA THR A 146 -22.19 -5.08 -19.80
C THR A 146 -23.27 -4.01 -19.92
N ARG A 147 -24.47 -4.31 -19.44
CA ARG A 147 -25.56 -3.33 -19.32
C ARG A 147 -25.91 -3.13 -17.85
N LEU A 148 -26.09 -1.88 -17.46
CA LEU A 148 -26.58 -1.57 -16.12
C LEU A 148 -28.06 -1.95 -15.99
N PRO A 149 -28.49 -2.53 -14.86
CA PRO A 149 -29.90 -2.73 -14.58
C PRO A 149 -30.65 -1.38 -14.56
N LYS A 150 -31.95 -1.41 -14.88
CA LYS A 150 -32.78 -0.20 -14.87
C LYS A 150 -32.79 0.46 -13.48
N GLY A 151 -32.51 1.76 -13.42
CA GLY A 151 -32.48 2.53 -12.16
C GLY A 151 -31.17 2.40 -11.38
N VAL A 152 -30.15 1.76 -11.97
CA VAL A 152 -28.78 1.67 -11.42
C VAL A 152 -27.89 2.67 -12.15
N GLY A 153 -27.10 3.46 -11.42
CA GLY A 153 -26.08 4.32 -12.00
C GLY A 153 -24.85 4.50 -11.12
N PHE A 154 -23.69 4.75 -11.74
CA PHE A 154 -22.48 5.13 -11.01
C PHE A 154 -22.51 6.62 -10.67
N ARG A 155 -22.39 6.95 -9.39
CA ARG A 155 -22.27 8.33 -8.91
C ARG A 155 -20.88 8.89 -9.26
N VAL A 156 -20.85 10.05 -9.93
CA VAL A 156 -19.64 10.79 -10.33
C VAL A 156 -19.82 12.29 -10.08
N GLY A 157 -18.74 13.07 -10.03
CA GLY A 157 -18.82 14.49 -9.70
C GLY A 157 -19.21 14.77 -8.24
N GLY A 158 -19.73 15.96 -7.96
CA GLY A 158 -20.08 16.37 -6.59
C GLY A 158 -18.87 16.48 -5.65
N GLU A 159 -19.09 16.38 -4.33
CA GLU A 159 -17.99 16.52 -3.36
C GLU A 159 -17.09 15.28 -3.27
N THR A 160 -17.63 14.09 -3.52
CA THR A 160 -16.97 12.80 -3.24
C THR A 160 -16.77 11.91 -4.48
N GLY A 161 -17.46 12.18 -5.59
CA GLY A 161 -17.37 11.37 -6.81
C GLY A 161 -16.21 11.77 -7.71
N SER A 162 -15.82 10.85 -8.60
CA SER A 162 -14.71 11.05 -9.54
C SER A 162 -14.91 12.27 -10.44
N LYS A 163 -13.89 13.11 -10.55
CA LYS A 163 -13.87 14.33 -11.39
C LYS A 163 -13.41 14.10 -12.83
N TYR A 164 -12.67 13.03 -13.05
CA TYR A 164 -12.12 12.65 -14.34
C TYR A 164 -12.52 11.23 -14.71
N PHE A 165 -12.70 11.02 -16.00
CA PHE A 165 -12.66 9.70 -16.61
C PHE A 165 -11.31 9.48 -17.26
N VAL A 166 -10.72 8.30 -17.05
CA VAL A 166 -9.51 7.86 -17.77
C VAL A 166 -9.87 6.65 -18.61
N LEU A 167 -9.68 6.78 -19.92
CA LEU A 167 -9.89 5.72 -20.89
C LEU A 167 -8.55 5.07 -21.22
N GLN A 168 -8.46 3.76 -21.02
CA GLN A 168 -7.37 2.91 -21.49
C GLN A 168 -7.85 2.10 -22.71
N VAL A 169 -7.06 2.10 -23.78
CA VAL A 169 -7.30 1.30 -24.99
C VAL A 169 -6.06 0.46 -25.28
N HIS A 170 -6.26 -0.85 -25.35
CA HIS A 170 -5.22 -1.79 -25.75
C HIS A 170 -5.36 -2.13 -27.23
N TYR A 171 -4.31 -1.83 -28.00
CA TYR A 171 -4.20 -2.14 -29.42
C TYR A 171 -3.36 -3.41 -29.60
N GLY A 172 -4.00 -4.50 -30.03
CA GLY A 172 -3.32 -5.78 -30.22
C GLY A 172 -2.62 -5.85 -31.58
N ASP A 173 -3.35 -6.26 -32.62
CA ASP A 173 -2.83 -6.28 -33.98
C ASP A 173 -2.84 -4.86 -34.60
N ILE A 174 -1.67 -4.40 -35.01
CA ILE A 174 -1.48 -3.09 -35.66
C ILE A 174 -1.34 -3.19 -37.18
N SER A 175 -1.56 -4.37 -37.78
CA SER A 175 -1.46 -4.58 -39.23
C SER A 175 -2.34 -3.62 -40.05
N ALA A 176 -3.47 -3.19 -39.48
CA ALA A 176 -4.36 -2.20 -40.10
C ALA A 176 -3.75 -0.78 -40.13
N PHE A 177 -2.79 -0.44 -39.26
CA PHE A 177 -2.15 0.89 -39.20
C PHE A 177 -1.01 1.09 -40.21
N ARG A 178 -0.80 0.16 -41.15
CA ARG A 178 0.26 0.26 -42.18
C ARG A 178 0.16 1.51 -43.06
N ASP A 179 -1.03 2.08 -43.19
CA ASP A 179 -1.31 3.33 -43.90
C ASP A 179 -1.18 4.59 -43.02
N ASN A 180 -0.74 4.43 -41.76
CA ASN A 180 -0.66 5.47 -40.74
C ASN A 180 -1.99 6.22 -40.50
N HIS A 181 -3.13 5.55 -40.68
CA HIS A 181 -4.41 6.13 -40.30
C HIS A 181 -4.48 6.37 -38.78
N LYS A 182 -5.38 7.27 -38.38
CA LYS A 182 -5.59 7.65 -36.98
C LYS A 182 -6.77 6.89 -36.40
N ASP A 183 -6.62 6.37 -35.19
CA ASP A 183 -7.69 5.72 -34.44
C ASP A 183 -8.28 6.66 -33.38
N CYS A 184 -9.61 6.58 -33.25
CA CYS A 184 -10.42 7.35 -32.31
C CYS A 184 -11.34 6.47 -31.48
N SER A 185 -10.88 5.25 -31.18
CA SER A 185 -11.65 4.32 -30.36
C SER A 185 -11.87 4.87 -28.96
N GLY A 186 -12.98 4.45 -28.34
CA GLY A 186 -13.33 4.85 -26.99
C GLY A 186 -14.74 4.46 -26.59
N VAL A 187 -15.35 5.23 -25.69
CA VAL A 187 -16.66 4.92 -25.09
C VAL A 187 -17.52 6.18 -25.02
N SER A 188 -18.79 6.06 -25.41
CA SER A 188 -19.79 7.09 -25.15
C SER A 188 -20.53 6.76 -23.84
N LEU A 189 -20.63 7.72 -22.93
CA LEU A 189 -21.37 7.59 -21.66
C LEU A 189 -22.71 8.30 -21.76
N HIS A 190 -23.76 7.72 -21.17
CA HIS A 190 -25.01 8.43 -20.89
C HIS A 190 -25.00 8.84 -19.42
N LEU A 191 -25.00 10.15 -19.17
CA LEU A 191 -25.09 10.73 -17.83
C LEU A 191 -26.43 11.44 -17.61
N THR A 192 -26.93 11.37 -16.37
CA THR A 192 -28.11 12.11 -15.92
C THR A 192 -27.82 12.81 -14.59
N ARG A 193 -28.44 13.98 -14.36
CA ARG A 193 -28.48 14.64 -13.05
C ARG A 193 -29.58 14.10 -12.14
N VAL A 194 -30.48 13.26 -12.67
CA VAL A 194 -31.58 12.67 -11.90
C VAL A 194 -31.01 11.61 -10.94
N PRO A 195 -31.21 11.77 -9.61
CA PRO A 195 -30.75 10.78 -8.63
C PRO A 195 -31.29 9.39 -8.93
N GLN A 196 -30.38 8.42 -9.03
CA GLN A 196 -30.75 7.03 -9.25
C GLN A 196 -31.14 6.37 -7.91
N PRO A 197 -32.21 5.55 -7.88
CA PRO A 197 -32.63 4.86 -6.66
C PRO A 197 -31.61 3.82 -6.19
N LEU A 198 -30.85 3.26 -7.14
CA LEU A 198 -29.79 2.30 -6.89
C LEU A 198 -28.46 2.85 -7.42
N ILE A 199 -27.42 2.74 -6.61
CA ILE A 199 -26.08 3.21 -6.97
C ILE A 199 -25.20 2.00 -7.22
N ALA A 200 -24.55 2.00 -8.39
CA ALA A 200 -23.57 1.00 -8.74
C ALA A 200 -22.25 1.24 -7.99
N GLY A 201 -21.59 0.14 -7.64
CA GLY A 201 -20.26 0.17 -7.06
C GLY A 201 -19.43 -1.05 -7.45
N MET A 202 -18.17 -1.02 -7.04
CA MET A 202 -17.20 -2.08 -7.31
C MET A 202 -16.67 -2.66 -6.01
N TYR A 203 -16.66 -3.99 -5.89
CA TYR A 203 -15.98 -4.70 -4.82
C TYR A 203 -14.80 -5.43 -5.44
N LEU A 204 -13.58 -4.98 -5.17
CA LEU A 204 -12.36 -5.59 -5.66
C LEU A 204 -11.84 -6.61 -4.65
N MET A 205 -11.79 -7.88 -5.03
CA MET A 205 -11.02 -8.90 -4.32
C MET A 205 -9.70 -9.08 -5.03
N MET A 206 -8.59 -8.91 -4.32
CA MET A 206 -7.26 -9.11 -4.89
C MET A 206 -6.34 -9.86 -3.93
N SER A 207 -5.43 -10.67 -4.46
CA SER A 207 -4.34 -11.24 -3.67
C SER A 207 -3.14 -10.31 -3.74
N VAL A 208 -2.33 -10.31 -2.69
CA VAL A 208 -1.12 -9.48 -2.55
C VAL A 208 0.12 -10.30 -2.19
N ASP A 209 -0.06 -11.53 -1.70
CA ASP A 209 0.94 -12.35 -1.04
C ASP A 209 1.23 -13.67 -1.78
N THR A 210 0.58 -13.92 -2.91
CA THR A 210 0.75 -15.18 -3.66
C THR A 210 2.13 -15.27 -4.29
N VAL A 211 2.80 -16.40 -4.04
CA VAL A 211 4.03 -16.82 -4.72
C VAL A 211 3.75 -18.10 -5.48
N ILE A 212 4.08 -18.14 -6.77
CA ILE A 212 3.94 -19.29 -7.65
C ILE A 212 5.34 -19.87 -7.89
N PRO A 213 5.72 -20.99 -7.25
CA PRO A 213 7.02 -21.61 -7.47
C PRO A 213 7.17 -22.11 -8.92
N PRO A 214 8.39 -22.08 -9.49
CA PRO A 214 8.63 -22.54 -10.84
C PRO A 214 8.37 -24.04 -10.97
N GLY A 215 7.70 -24.45 -12.04
CA GLY A 215 7.35 -25.85 -12.31
C GLY A 215 6.18 -26.42 -11.49
N GLU A 216 5.64 -25.66 -10.54
CA GLU A 216 4.52 -26.12 -9.72
C GLU A 216 3.25 -26.25 -10.58
N LYS A 217 2.55 -27.38 -10.50
CA LYS A 217 1.42 -27.63 -11.40
C LYS A 217 0.22 -26.76 -11.06
N VAL A 218 -0.06 -26.63 -9.77
CA VAL A 218 -1.25 -25.96 -9.25
C VAL A 218 -0.86 -25.13 -8.03
N VAL A 219 -1.10 -23.83 -8.10
CA VAL A 219 -0.96 -22.91 -6.96
C VAL A 219 -2.29 -22.21 -6.76
N ASN A 220 -2.82 -22.28 -5.54
CA ASN A 220 -4.07 -21.59 -5.18
C ASN A 220 -3.75 -20.29 -4.45
N SER A 221 -4.43 -19.24 -4.88
CA SER A 221 -4.44 -17.93 -4.24
C SER A 221 -5.83 -17.66 -3.70
N ASP A 222 -5.95 -17.64 -2.38
CA ASP A 222 -7.22 -17.58 -1.66
C ASP A 222 -7.40 -16.20 -1.00
N ILE A 223 -8.57 -15.59 -1.23
CA ILE A 223 -8.90 -14.26 -0.74
C ILE A 223 -10.23 -14.35 0.00
N SER A 224 -10.32 -13.89 1.24
CA SER A 224 -11.58 -13.84 1.98
C SER A 224 -11.68 -12.64 2.93
N CYS A 225 -12.85 -12.00 2.98
CA CYS A 225 -13.16 -10.92 3.93
C CYS A 225 -14.60 -10.99 4.44
N HIS A 226 -14.81 -10.57 5.69
CA HIS A 226 -16.14 -10.34 6.24
C HIS A 226 -16.80 -9.11 5.62
N TYR A 227 -18.04 -9.27 5.17
CA TYR A 227 -18.88 -8.17 4.71
C TYR A 227 -19.60 -7.52 5.90
N LYS A 228 -19.34 -6.22 6.13
CA LYS A 228 -19.83 -5.47 7.31
C LYS A 228 -20.70 -4.26 6.97
N THR A 229 -21.20 -4.18 5.75
CA THR A 229 -21.96 -3.02 5.23
C THR A 229 -23.43 -3.37 5.02
N TYR A 230 -24.26 -2.39 4.66
CA TYR A 230 -25.62 -2.58 4.17
C TYR A 230 -25.65 -3.52 2.95
N PRO A 231 -26.78 -4.19 2.66
CA PRO A 231 -26.86 -5.14 1.57
C PRO A 231 -26.42 -4.58 0.21
N MET A 232 -25.61 -5.35 -0.51
CA MET A 232 -25.32 -5.13 -1.92
C MET A 232 -25.81 -6.30 -2.77
N HIS A 233 -26.17 -6.01 -4.02
CA HIS A 233 -26.63 -7.00 -4.98
C HIS A 233 -25.67 -7.08 -6.16
N VAL A 234 -24.97 -8.20 -6.28
CA VAL A 234 -24.02 -8.44 -7.36
C VAL A 234 -24.77 -8.75 -8.65
N PHE A 235 -24.41 -8.08 -9.74
CA PHE A 235 -25.02 -8.31 -11.06
C PHE A 235 -24.02 -8.55 -12.19
N ALA A 236 -22.74 -8.21 -12.00
CA ALA A 236 -21.69 -8.57 -12.94
C ALA A 236 -20.35 -8.80 -12.24
N TYR A 237 -19.44 -9.52 -12.88
CA TYR A 237 -18.09 -9.76 -12.38
C TYR A 237 -17.07 -9.75 -13.51
N ARG A 238 -15.83 -9.37 -13.22
CA ARG A 238 -14.69 -9.45 -14.13
C ARG A 238 -13.54 -10.14 -13.41
N VAL A 239 -12.87 -11.05 -14.10
CA VAL A 239 -11.65 -11.69 -13.59
C VAL A 239 -10.44 -11.11 -14.31
N HIS A 240 -9.31 -11.04 -13.63
CA HIS A 240 -8.05 -10.63 -14.23
C HIS A 240 -6.89 -11.37 -13.57
N THR A 241 -6.06 -11.97 -14.42
CA THR A 241 -4.74 -12.51 -14.13
C THR A 241 -3.84 -12.23 -15.33
N HIS A 242 -2.55 -12.50 -15.21
CA HIS A 242 -1.65 -12.63 -16.35
C HIS A 242 -1.71 -14.07 -16.89
N ARG A 243 -0.64 -14.55 -17.52
CA ARG A 243 -0.61 -15.78 -18.34
C ARG A 243 -0.74 -17.10 -17.58
N LEU A 244 -0.35 -17.13 -16.32
CA LEU A 244 -0.30 -18.33 -15.48
C LEU A 244 -1.67 -18.70 -14.91
N GLY A 245 -2.60 -17.75 -14.84
CA GLY A 245 -3.95 -17.99 -14.31
C GLY A 245 -4.76 -18.96 -15.17
N LYS A 246 -5.35 -19.98 -14.53
CA LYS A 246 -6.17 -21.01 -15.16
C LYS A 246 -7.66 -20.78 -14.98
N VAL A 247 -8.07 -20.46 -13.75
CA VAL A 247 -9.45 -20.15 -13.40
C VAL A 247 -9.50 -19.24 -12.18
N VAL A 248 -10.46 -18.31 -12.18
CA VAL A 248 -10.78 -17.45 -11.04
C VAL A 248 -12.25 -17.68 -10.69
N SER A 249 -12.51 -17.92 -9.41
CA SER A 249 -13.86 -18.16 -8.88
C SER A 249 -14.13 -17.28 -7.67
N GLY A 250 -15.34 -16.74 -7.56
CA GLY A 250 -15.80 -15.92 -6.44
C GLY A 250 -17.11 -16.42 -5.87
N TYR A 251 -17.26 -16.31 -4.56
CA TYR A 251 -18.37 -16.84 -3.79
C TYR A 251 -18.78 -15.90 -2.66
N ARG A 252 -20.06 -15.96 -2.31
CA ARG A 252 -20.57 -15.55 -1.01
C ARG A 252 -20.70 -16.79 -0.13
N VAL A 253 -20.21 -16.71 1.11
CA VAL A 253 -20.37 -17.74 2.13
C VAL A 253 -21.25 -17.21 3.25
N ARG A 254 -22.40 -17.87 3.46
CA ARG A 254 -23.36 -17.57 4.53
C ARG A 254 -23.70 -18.88 5.24
N ASN A 255 -23.56 -18.92 6.57
CA ASN A 255 -23.81 -20.14 7.36
C ASN A 255 -23.06 -21.38 6.82
N LYS A 256 -21.80 -21.21 6.40
CA LYS A 256 -20.95 -22.24 5.76
C LYS A 256 -21.46 -22.77 4.42
N GLN A 257 -22.47 -22.14 3.82
CA GLN A 257 -22.97 -22.47 2.49
C GLN A 257 -22.36 -21.52 1.45
N TRP A 258 -21.74 -22.09 0.42
CA TRP A 258 -21.13 -21.37 -0.69
C TRP A 258 -22.17 -21.08 -1.77
N THR A 259 -22.24 -19.82 -2.21
CA THR A 259 -23.08 -19.37 -3.33
C THR A 259 -22.18 -18.74 -4.38
N LEU A 260 -22.18 -19.29 -5.59
CA LEU A 260 -21.33 -18.80 -6.68
C LEU A 260 -21.73 -17.38 -7.08
N ILE A 261 -20.76 -16.47 -7.12
CA ILE A 261 -20.90 -15.14 -7.71
C ILE A 261 -20.48 -15.19 -9.17
N GLY A 262 -19.34 -15.81 -9.46
CA GLY A 262 -18.81 -15.87 -10.80
C GLY A 262 -17.61 -16.80 -10.89
N ARG A 263 -17.45 -17.45 -12.02
CA ARG A 263 -16.32 -18.33 -12.32
C ARG A 263 -15.95 -18.15 -13.79
N GLN A 264 -14.67 -17.87 -14.06
CA GLN A 264 -14.23 -17.62 -15.43
C GLN A 264 -12.75 -17.97 -15.62
N SER A 265 -12.37 -18.35 -16.84
CA SER A 265 -10.96 -18.43 -17.21
C SER A 265 -10.43 -17.01 -17.47
N PRO A 266 -9.38 -16.56 -16.78
CA PRO A 266 -8.83 -15.23 -17.01
C PRO A 266 -8.10 -15.10 -18.35
N GLN A 267 -7.91 -16.20 -19.09
CA GLN A 267 -7.37 -16.21 -20.45
C GLN A 267 -8.43 -15.91 -21.52
N LEU A 268 -9.71 -15.90 -21.16
CA LEU A 268 -10.80 -15.45 -22.04
C LEU A 268 -10.95 -13.92 -22.00
N PRO A 269 -11.70 -13.30 -22.93
CA PRO A 269 -11.91 -11.85 -22.95
C PRO A 269 -12.31 -11.28 -21.59
N GLN A 270 -11.42 -10.50 -20.98
CA GLN A 270 -11.59 -10.01 -19.60
C GLN A 270 -12.55 -8.80 -19.50
N ALA A 271 -13.80 -9.00 -19.90
CA ALA A 271 -14.89 -8.04 -19.71
C ALA A 271 -15.67 -8.34 -18.42
N PHE A 272 -16.67 -7.51 -18.12
CA PHE A 272 -17.66 -7.84 -17.10
C PHE A 272 -18.68 -8.83 -17.66
N TYR A 273 -18.76 -10.00 -17.04
CA TYR A 273 -19.76 -11.03 -17.31
C TYR A 273 -20.95 -10.83 -16.37
N PRO A 274 -22.20 -10.94 -16.86
CA PRO A 274 -23.35 -10.92 -15.99
C PRO A 274 -23.34 -12.14 -15.06
N VAL A 275 -23.79 -11.97 -13.82
CA VAL A 275 -24.05 -13.10 -12.93
C VAL A 275 -25.31 -13.82 -13.41
N GLU A 276 -25.34 -15.16 -13.35
CA GLU A 276 -26.52 -15.94 -13.76
C GLU A 276 -27.78 -15.56 -12.98
N HIS A 277 -27.65 -15.35 -11.67
CA HIS A 277 -28.71 -14.90 -10.78
C HIS A 277 -28.14 -13.85 -9.82
N PRO A 278 -28.77 -12.66 -9.66
CA PRO A 278 -28.26 -11.65 -8.74
C PRO A 278 -28.06 -12.21 -7.33
N VAL A 279 -26.86 -12.00 -6.78
CA VAL A 279 -26.47 -12.52 -5.45
C VAL A 279 -26.52 -11.38 -4.44
N ASP A 280 -27.34 -11.53 -3.40
CA ASP A 280 -27.34 -10.62 -2.26
C ASP A 280 -26.16 -10.92 -1.32
N VAL A 281 -25.43 -9.89 -0.92
CA VAL A 281 -24.38 -9.97 0.10
C VAL A 281 -24.77 -9.03 1.22
N THR A 282 -24.86 -9.54 2.44
CA THR A 282 -25.40 -8.84 3.60
C THR A 282 -24.43 -8.90 4.77
N PHE A 283 -24.65 -8.03 5.75
CA PHE A 283 -23.85 -7.98 6.97
C PHE A 283 -23.66 -9.38 7.60
N GLY A 284 -22.39 -9.74 7.84
CA GLY A 284 -22.00 -11.02 8.43
C GLY A 284 -21.63 -12.12 7.42
N ASP A 285 -21.90 -11.91 6.13
CA ASP A 285 -21.41 -12.81 5.09
C ASP A 285 -19.89 -12.76 4.96
N ILE A 286 -19.31 -13.78 4.36
CA ILE A 286 -17.91 -13.79 3.91
C ILE A 286 -17.89 -13.79 2.39
N LEU A 287 -17.18 -12.86 1.78
CA LEU A 287 -16.83 -12.95 0.37
C LEU A 287 -15.52 -13.74 0.26
N ALA A 288 -15.49 -14.74 -0.62
CA ALA A 288 -14.35 -15.62 -0.81
C ALA A 288 -14.05 -15.78 -2.31
N ALA A 289 -12.79 -15.67 -2.70
CA ALA A 289 -12.33 -15.89 -4.06
C ALA A 289 -11.10 -16.81 -4.08
N ARG A 290 -10.97 -17.58 -5.16
CA ARG A 290 -9.81 -18.42 -5.45
C ARG A 290 -9.34 -18.18 -6.88
N CYS A 291 -8.07 -17.85 -7.05
CA CYS A 291 -7.37 -17.97 -8.32
C CYS A 291 -6.51 -19.23 -8.32
N VAL A 292 -6.55 -19.95 -9.43
CA VAL A 292 -5.73 -21.14 -9.66
C VAL A 292 -4.69 -20.82 -10.71
N PHE A 293 -3.42 -20.99 -10.37
CA PHE A 293 -2.26 -20.71 -11.22
C PHE A 293 -1.48 -21.98 -11.56
N THR A 294 -0.60 -21.88 -12.55
CA THR A 294 0.46 -22.87 -12.82
C THR A 294 1.82 -22.16 -12.84
N GLY A 295 2.84 -22.79 -12.27
CA GLY A 295 4.25 -22.40 -12.42
C GLY A 295 4.95 -23.11 -13.59
N GLU A 296 4.26 -24.00 -14.32
CA GLU A 296 4.83 -24.69 -15.48
C GLU A 296 5.27 -23.69 -16.56
N GLY A 297 6.50 -23.83 -17.05
CA GLY A 297 7.09 -22.94 -18.05
C GLY A 297 7.82 -21.71 -17.49
N ARG A 298 7.82 -21.50 -16.16
CA ARG A 298 8.66 -20.50 -15.48
C ARG A 298 9.92 -21.14 -14.91
N THR A 299 11.03 -20.41 -14.97
CA THR A 299 12.33 -20.82 -14.39
C THR A 299 12.54 -20.25 -12.98
N GLU A 300 11.83 -19.18 -12.64
CA GLU A 300 11.90 -18.49 -11.35
C GLU A 300 10.50 -18.35 -10.73
N ALA A 301 10.46 -18.06 -9.43
CA ALA A 301 9.20 -17.85 -8.72
C ALA A 301 8.49 -16.61 -9.28
N THR A 302 7.17 -16.71 -9.44
CA THR A 302 6.34 -15.61 -9.94
C THR A 302 5.52 -15.04 -8.79
N HIS A 303 5.62 -13.73 -8.59
CA HIS A 303 4.94 -13.01 -7.50
C HIS A 303 3.75 -12.21 -8.02
N ILE A 304 2.89 -11.73 -7.13
CA ILE A 304 1.87 -10.75 -7.51
C ILE A 304 2.53 -9.41 -7.85
N GLY A 305 2.18 -8.84 -9.01
CA GLY A 305 2.79 -7.60 -9.51
C GLY A 305 2.17 -7.11 -10.82
N GLY A 306 2.65 -5.97 -11.29
CA GLY A 306 2.10 -5.21 -12.41
C GLY A 306 2.60 -5.64 -13.79
N THR A 307 3.70 -6.37 -13.87
CA THR A 307 4.39 -6.66 -15.13
C THR A 307 3.91 -7.97 -15.76
N SER A 308 4.19 -8.20 -17.04
CA SER A 308 3.88 -9.48 -17.71
C SER A 308 4.66 -10.68 -17.12
N SER A 309 5.77 -10.41 -16.44
CA SER A 309 6.55 -11.41 -15.70
C SER A 309 5.94 -11.71 -14.34
N ASP A 310 5.15 -10.81 -13.76
CA ASP A 310 4.42 -11.04 -12.52
C ASP A 310 3.08 -11.74 -12.79
N GLU A 311 2.30 -11.94 -11.73
CA GLU A 311 0.90 -12.36 -11.80
C GLU A 311 -0.04 -11.39 -11.09
N MET A 312 -1.33 -11.54 -11.36
CA MET A 312 -2.38 -10.90 -10.59
C MET A 312 -3.48 -11.90 -10.29
N CYS A 313 -4.12 -11.77 -9.13
CA CYS A 313 -5.35 -12.46 -8.82
C CYS A 313 -6.40 -11.42 -8.49
N ASN A 314 -7.15 -10.96 -9.48
CA ASN A 314 -8.17 -9.93 -9.30
C ASN A 314 -9.55 -10.47 -9.68
N LEU A 315 -10.51 -10.29 -8.77
CA LEU A 315 -11.92 -10.46 -9.02
C LEU A 315 -12.65 -9.15 -8.72
N TYR A 316 -13.14 -8.53 -9.78
CA TYR A 316 -13.96 -7.32 -9.73
C TYR A 316 -15.42 -7.74 -9.67
N ILE A 317 -16.12 -7.36 -8.61
CA ILE A 317 -17.53 -7.66 -8.37
C ILE A 317 -18.32 -6.37 -8.51
N MET A 318 -19.12 -6.25 -9.56
CA MET A 318 -19.98 -5.10 -9.79
C MET A 318 -21.33 -5.32 -9.10
N TYR A 319 -21.70 -4.39 -8.22
CA TYR A 319 -22.92 -4.48 -7.43
C TYR A 319 -23.74 -3.20 -7.51
N TYR A 320 -25.00 -3.27 -7.05
CA TYR A 320 -25.79 -2.08 -6.73
C TYR A 320 -26.28 -2.12 -5.28
N MET A 321 -26.50 -0.93 -4.71
CA MET A 321 -27.03 -0.71 -3.36
C MET A 321 -28.11 0.37 -3.38
N GLU A 322 -28.99 0.38 -2.37
CA GLU A 322 -29.92 1.51 -2.17
C GLU A 322 -29.15 2.83 -1.98
N ALA A 323 -29.56 3.89 -2.68
CA ALA A 323 -28.78 5.13 -2.78
C ALA A 323 -28.40 5.78 -1.44
N LYS A 324 -29.26 5.66 -0.42
CA LYS A 324 -29.04 6.18 0.94
C LYS A 324 -27.95 5.45 1.73
N TYR A 325 -27.58 4.24 1.34
CA TYR A 325 -26.59 3.40 2.02
C TYR A 325 -25.40 3.05 1.12
N ALA A 326 -25.42 3.53 -0.13
CA ALA A 326 -24.51 3.08 -1.14
C ALA A 326 -23.09 3.61 -0.89
N VAL A 327 -22.15 2.68 -0.95
CA VAL A 327 -20.72 2.95 -1.06
C VAL A 327 -20.33 2.61 -2.49
N SER A 328 -19.58 3.49 -3.17
CA SER A 328 -19.24 3.30 -4.58
C SER A 328 -18.11 2.29 -4.79
N PHE A 329 -17.30 2.01 -3.77
CA PHE A 329 -16.14 1.15 -3.90
C PHE A 329 -15.77 0.45 -2.58
N MET A 330 -15.41 -0.84 -2.65
CA MET A 330 -14.91 -1.66 -1.53
C MET A 330 -13.75 -2.55 -2.00
N THR A 331 -12.83 -2.94 -1.11
CA THR A 331 -11.71 -3.85 -1.41
C THR A 331 -11.57 -4.95 -0.36
N CYS A 332 -11.12 -6.13 -0.79
CA CYS A 332 -10.59 -7.18 0.06
C CYS A 332 -9.22 -7.63 -0.46
N THR A 333 -8.21 -7.55 0.40
CA THR A 333 -6.81 -7.96 0.13
C THR A 333 -6.32 -9.04 1.08
N GLN A 334 -7.21 -9.59 1.91
CA GLN A 334 -6.88 -10.49 3.01
C GLN A 334 -7.43 -11.88 2.77
N ASN A 335 -7.00 -12.83 3.60
CA ASN A 335 -7.63 -14.13 3.74
C ASN A 335 -7.98 -14.39 5.22
N VAL A 336 -9.14 -13.88 5.66
CA VAL A 336 -9.56 -13.91 7.07
C VAL A 336 -9.95 -15.29 7.58
N ASP A 337 -10.32 -16.22 6.70
CA ASP A 337 -10.67 -17.60 7.06
C ASP A 337 -10.05 -18.61 6.07
N PRO A 338 -8.75 -18.92 6.20
CA PRO A 338 -8.07 -19.86 5.30
C PRO A 338 -8.62 -21.30 5.41
N ASP A 339 -9.05 -21.72 6.60
CA ASP A 339 -9.54 -23.08 6.82
C ASP A 339 -10.89 -23.34 6.16
N MET A 340 -11.72 -22.31 5.97
CA MET A 340 -12.98 -22.40 5.23
C MET A 340 -12.78 -22.97 3.82
N PHE A 341 -11.69 -22.61 3.14
CA PHE A 341 -11.39 -23.05 1.77
C PHE A 341 -11.18 -24.55 1.62
N ARG A 342 -11.02 -25.31 2.72
CA ARG A 342 -11.04 -26.78 2.68
C ARG A 342 -12.39 -27.33 2.21
N THR A 343 -13.46 -26.55 2.35
CA THR A 343 -14.84 -26.89 1.95
C THR A 343 -15.29 -26.18 0.67
N ILE A 344 -14.40 -25.50 -0.04
CA ILE A 344 -14.74 -24.80 -1.29
C ILE A 344 -15.31 -25.80 -2.32
N PRO A 345 -16.35 -25.40 -3.08
CA PRO A 345 -16.88 -26.25 -4.13
C PRO A 345 -15.80 -26.68 -5.14
N ALA A 346 -15.87 -27.94 -5.58
CA ALA A 346 -14.81 -28.56 -6.38
C ALA A 346 -14.59 -27.85 -7.73
N GLU A 347 -15.65 -27.27 -8.30
CA GLU A 347 -15.61 -26.48 -9.53
C GLU A 347 -14.65 -25.30 -9.46
N ALA A 348 -14.33 -24.77 -8.26
CA ALA A 348 -13.36 -23.70 -8.08
C ALA A 348 -11.95 -24.10 -8.52
N ASN A 349 -11.63 -25.39 -8.50
CA ASN A 349 -10.30 -25.93 -8.83
C ASN A 349 -10.22 -26.48 -10.26
N ILE A 350 -11.35 -26.59 -10.96
CA ILE A 350 -11.42 -27.20 -12.30
C ILE A 350 -11.20 -26.08 -13.33
N PRO A 351 -10.16 -26.14 -14.19
CA PRO A 351 -9.99 -25.16 -15.27
C PRO A 351 -11.16 -25.16 -16.24
N ILE A 352 -11.53 -24.00 -16.77
CA ILE A 352 -12.49 -23.91 -17.87
C ILE A 352 -11.73 -24.15 -19.19
N PRO A 353 -12.16 -25.08 -20.04
CA PRO A 353 -11.49 -25.35 -21.31
C PRO A 353 -11.56 -24.11 -22.22
N VAL A 354 -10.40 -23.66 -22.69
CA VAL A 354 -10.26 -22.51 -23.60
C VAL A 354 -9.93 -23.03 -25.00
N LYS A 355 -10.67 -22.59 -26.02
CA LYS A 355 -10.32 -22.85 -27.42
C LYS A 355 -9.23 -21.87 -27.87
N SER A 356 -8.26 -22.35 -28.66
CA SER A 356 -7.05 -21.58 -29.04
C SER A 356 -7.33 -20.28 -29.79
N ASP A 357 -8.52 -20.10 -30.36
CA ASP A 357 -8.99 -18.91 -31.08
C ASP A 357 -9.55 -17.80 -30.18
N MET A 358 -9.72 -18.07 -28.87
CA MET A 358 -10.34 -17.15 -27.90
C MET A 358 -9.38 -16.73 -26.77
N VAL A 359 -8.09 -17.04 -26.89
CA VAL A 359 -7.07 -16.76 -25.86
C VAL A 359 -6.58 -15.31 -25.95
N MET A 360 -6.63 -14.59 -24.84
CA MET A 360 -6.00 -13.28 -24.67
C MET A 360 -4.48 -13.50 -24.50
N ILE A 361 -3.68 -13.12 -25.50
CA ILE A 361 -2.20 -13.18 -25.40
C ILE A 361 -1.72 -11.88 -24.73
N HIS A 362 -0.77 -11.97 -23.79
CA HIS A 362 -0.09 -10.82 -23.16
C HIS A 362 1.43 -10.90 -23.40
N GLY A 363 1.98 -10.44 -24.53
CA GLY A 363 3.42 -10.14 -24.68
C GLY A 363 4.45 -11.25 -25.04
N HIS A 364 5.01 -11.16 -26.26
CA HIS A 364 6.22 -11.78 -26.83
C HIS A 364 6.31 -13.31 -27.06
N HIS A 365 6.26 -13.67 -28.35
CA HIS A 365 7.06 -14.75 -28.95
C HIS A 365 8.43 -14.19 -29.36
N ARG A 366 9.50 -14.73 -28.80
CA ARG A 366 10.82 -14.82 -29.46
C ARG A 366 11.37 -16.21 -29.18
N GLU A 367 10.97 -17.17 -30.01
CA GLU A 367 11.80 -18.37 -30.19
C GLU A 367 12.85 -18.04 -31.25
N PRO A 368 14.16 -18.25 -31.00
CA PRO A 368 15.10 -18.39 -32.08
C PRO A 368 15.00 -19.82 -32.63
N GLU A 369 14.45 -19.92 -33.84
CA GLU A 369 14.58 -21.13 -34.66
C GLU A 369 16.07 -21.43 -34.91
N ASN A 370 16.41 -22.69 -34.67
CA ASN A 370 17.73 -23.25 -34.79
C ASN A 370 17.97 -23.73 -36.24
N LYS A 371 18.66 -22.93 -37.07
CA LYS A 371 19.36 -23.34 -38.31
C LYS A 371 20.53 -22.35 -38.47
N ASP A 372 21.81 -22.72 -38.46
CA ASP A 372 22.47 -23.62 -39.39
C ASP A 372 23.92 -23.88 -38.92
N LYS A 373 24.50 -24.96 -39.44
CA LYS A 373 25.83 -25.47 -39.07
C LYS A 373 26.98 -24.75 -39.78
N THR A 374 28.13 -24.76 -39.11
CA THR A 374 29.49 -25.15 -39.59
C THR A 374 30.59 -24.06 -39.53
N ALA A 375 31.72 -24.51 -38.96
CA ALA A 375 33.13 -24.12 -39.19
C ALA A 375 33.79 -23.04 -38.30
N LEU A 376 34.55 -23.56 -37.30
CA LEU A 376 35.95 -23.27 -36.95
C LEU A 376 36.44 -21.80 -36.95
N ILE A 377 36.97 -21.35 -35.81
CA ILE A 377 38.41 -21.11 -35.56
C ILE A 377 38.64 -20.87 -34.05
N GLN A 378 39.67 -21.54 -33.51
CA GLN A 378 40.20 -21.38 -32.16
C GLN A 378 41.15 -20.17 -32.05
N GLN A 379 41.23 -19.65 -30.81
CA GLN A 379 42.31 -18.89 -30.13
C GLN A 379 42.05 -17.40 -29.87
N PRO A 380 42.64 -16.81 -28.80
CA PRO A 380 42.73 -17.31 -27.42
C PRO A 380 42.31 -16.23 -26.38
N LYS A 381 42.23 -16.66 -25.12
CA LYS A 381 42.05 -15.81 -23.92
C LYS A 381 43.07 -14.67 -23.83
N HIS A 382 42.60 -13.48 -23.48
CA HIS A 382 43.30 -12.34 -22.86
C HIS A 382 42.20 -11.36 -22.41
N GLY A 383 42.14 -10.81 -21.20
CA GLY A 383 42.82 -11.06 -19.94
C GLY A 383 41.82 -10.55 -18.88
N GLU A 384 41.71 -11.26 -17.77
CA GLU A 384 41.01 -10.77 -16.59
C GLU A 384 41.84 -9.61 -16.05
N ASP A 385 41.32 -8.39 -16.18
CA ASP A 385 41.69 -7.31 -15.28
C ASP A 385 40.92 -7.56 -13.98
N GLU A 386 41.53 -8.36 -13.11
CA GLU A 386 41.24 -8.36 -11.67
C GLU A 386 41.50 -6.95 -11.14
N VAL A 387 40.42 -6.19 -10.93
CA VAL A 387 40.46 -5.11 -9.94
C VAL A 387 40.16 -5.74 -8.59
N LEU A 388 41.23 -6.08 -7.89
CA LEU A 388 41.25 -6.32 -6.45
C LEU A 388 40.82 -5.04 -5.72
N GLU A 389 39.59 -5.00 -5.22
CA GLU A 389 39.18 -4.21 -4.04
C GLU A 389 37.88 -4.77 -3.45
N GLN A 390 37.90 -6.05 -3.04
CA GLN A 390 36.89 -6.61 -2.13
C GLN A 390 37.36 -6.40 -0.70
N ASP A 391 36.89 -5.36 -0.02
CA ASP A 391 37.24 -5.19 1.41
C ASP A 391 36.22 -4.42 2.25
N PHE A 392 35.04 -4.09 1.71
CA PHE A 392 33.95 -3.47 2.47
C PHE A 392 32.62 -4.11 2.03
N HIS A 393 31.97 -4.87 2.91
CA HIS A 393 30.66 -5.46 2.66
C HIS A 393 29.84 -5.60 3.94
N VAL A 394 28.53 -5.30 3.83
CA VAL A 394 27.50 -5.45 4.85
C VAL A 394 26.70 -6.71 4.57
N GLU A 395 26.69 -7.63 5.53
CA GLU A 395 26.01 -8.93 5.40
C GLU A 395 24.85 -9.07 6.40
N GLU A 396 23.81 -9.81 6.03
CA GLU A 396 22.70 -10.11 6.94
C GLU A 396 23.19 -11.02 8.08
N ALA A 397 22.90 -10.64 9.32
CA ALA A 397 23.21 -11.45 10.50
C ALA A 397 22.24 -12.64 10.58
N LEU A 398 22.48 -13.69 9.79
CA LEU A 398 21.61 -14.87 9.67
C LEU A 398 21.38 -15.58 11.01
N ASP A 399 22.35 -15.58 11.92
CA ASP A 399 22.20 -16.23 13.23
C ASP A 399 21.38 -15.40 14.23
N TRP A 400 21.08 -14.14 13.90
CA TRP A 400 20.20 -13.33 14.72
C TRP A 400 18.74 -13.74 14.47
N PRO A 401 17.99 -14.11 15.52
CA PRO A 401 16.69 -14.76 15.38
C PRO A 401 15.59 -13.85 14.83
N GLY A 402 15.88 -12.55 14.61
CA GLY A 402 14.95 -11.56 14.10
C GLY A 402 13.83 -11.22 15.09
N VAL A 403 13.30 -10.00 15.00
CA VAL A 403 12.05 -9.66 15.71
C VAL A 403 10.90 -9.79 14.72
N TYR A 404 10.41 -11.02 14.51
CA TYR A 404 9.36 -11.36 13.54
C TYR A 404 7.93 -11.31 14.13
N LEU A 405 7.78 -10.96 15.41
CA LEU A 405 6.53 -11.06 16.18
C LEU A 405 6.16 -9.72 16.84
N LEU A 406 6.44 -8.59 16.17
CA LEU A 406 5.94 -7.31 16.65
C LEU A 406 4.43 -7.22 16.36
N PRO A 407 3.64 -6.68 17.29
CA PRO A 407 2.18 -6.62 17.13
C PRO A 407 1.74 -5.67 15.99
N GLY A 408 2.66 -4.88 15.42
CA GLY A 408 2.34 -3.91 14.37
C GLY A 408 3.52 -3.42 13.54
N GLN A 409 3.23 -2.45 12.67
CA GLN A 409 4.19 -1.80 11.78
C GLN A 409 5.34 -1.19 12.56
N VAL A 410 6.58 -1.57 12.21
CA VAL A 410 7.79 -0.97 12.78
C VAL A 410 7.99 0.40 12.17
N SER A 411 7.83 1.44 12.98
CA SER A 411 7.87 2.81 12.50
C SER A 411 9.22 3.49 12.73
N GLY A 412 9.93 3.11 13.81
CA GLY A 412 11.24 3.67 14.14
C GLY A 412 12.16 2.70 14.87
N VAL A 413 13.47 2.88 14.70
CA VAL A 413 14.54 2.13 15.37
C VAL A 413 15.63 3.07 15.86
N ALA A 414 16.13 2.85 17.08
CA ALA A 414 17.23 3.62 17.64
C ALA A 414 18.12 2.72 18.52
N LEU A 415 19.25 3.26 18.97
CA LEU A 415 20.16 2.57 19.89
C LEU A 415 20.28 3.35 21.19
N ASP A 416 20.16 2.64 22.31
CA ASP A 416 20.43 3.24 23.62
C ASP A 416 21.95 3.33 23.90
N SER A 417 22.33 3.95 25.02
CA SER A 417 23.73 4.12 25.42
C SER A 417 24.49 2.82 25.72
N LYS A 418 23.80 1.66 25.70
CA LYS A 418 24.38 0.32 25.88
C LYS A 418 24.34 -0.48 24.57
N ASN A 419 24.06 0.16 23.43
CA ASN A 419 23.85 -0.47 22.13
C ASN A 419 22.70 -1.48 22.10
N ASN A 420 21.73 -1.38 23.02
CA ASN A 420 20.48 -2.14 22.88
C ASN A 420 19.64 -1.50 21.78
N LEU A 421 18.97 -2.34 20.99
CA LEU A 421 18.05 -1.89 19.95
C LEU A 421 16.74 -1.46 20.59
N VAL A 422 16.33 -0.22 20.34
CA VAL A 422 15.01 0.30 20.74
C VAL A 422 14.13 0.36 19.50
N ILE A 423 12.95 -0.24 19.58
CA ILE A 423 11.98 -0.34 18.49
C ILE A 423 10.74 0.45 18.87
N PHE A 424 10.24 1.28 17.95
CA PHE A 424 8.94 1.93 18.05
C PHE A 424 7.99 1.35 17.01
N HIS A 425 6.82 0.88 17.45
CA HIS A 425 5.85 0.21 16.59
C HIS A 425 4.41 0.68 16.82
N ARG A 426 3.55 0.45 15.82
CA ARG A 426 2.15 0.90 15.82
C ARG A 426 1.17 -0.05 16.49
N GLY A 427 1.63 -1.24 16.89
CA GLY A 427 0.73 -2.19 17.55
C GLY A 427 -0.42 -2.61 16.64
N ASP A 428 -1.62 -2.74 17.20
CA ASP A 428 -2.83 -3.07 16.45
C ASP A 428 -3.33 -1.93 15.52
N HIS A 429 -2.75 -0.73 15.61
CA HIS A 429 -3.06 0.37 14.71
C HIS A 429 -2.28 0.26 13.40
N VAL A 430 -2.98 0.49 12.29
CA VAL A 430 -2.39 0.45 10.94
C VAL A 430 -2.51 1.82 10.30
N TRP A 431 -1.40 2.35 9.79
CA TRP A 431 -1.46 3.51 8.89
C TRP A 431 -1.76 3.03 7.48
N ASP A 432 -2.95 3.38 7.01
CA ASP A 432 -3.41 3.17 5.65
C ASP A 432 -4.07 4.43 5.07
N GLY A 433 -4.60 4.33 3.85
CA GLY A 433 -5.29 5.43 3.18
C GLY A 433 -6.59 5.90 3.86
N ASN A 434 -7.09 5.20 4.90
CA ASN A 434 -8.27 5.58 5.66
C ASN A 434 -7.94 6.27 6.99
N SER A 435 -6.65 6.38 7.33
CA SER A 435 -6.21 6.90 8.62
C SER A 435 -6.46 8.40 8.76
N PHE A 436 -6.40 9.15 7.67
CA PHE A 436 -6.57 10.61 7.64
C PHE A 436 -7.54 11.05 6.54
N ASP A 437 -8.24 12.16 6.76
CA ASP A 437 -9.01 12.83 5.70
C ASP A 437 -8.12 13.80 4.89
N SER A 438 -8.72 14.52 3.93
CA SER A 438 -8.05 15.52 3.11
C SER A 438 -7.53 16.74 3.88
N LYS A 439 -7.92 16.90 5.15
CA LYS A 439 -7.43 17.95 6.05
C LYS A 439 -6.39 17.41 7.03
N PHE A 440 -5.89 16.20 6.79
CA PHE A 440 -4.92 15.52 7.65
C PHE A 440 -5.43 15.28 9.07
N VAL A 441 -6.75 15.22 9.25
CA VAL A 441 -7.38 14.93 10.54
C VAL A 441 -7.48 13.41 10.68
N TYR A 442 -6.94 12.86 11.78
CA TYR A 442 -7.02 11.43 12.04
C TYR A 442 -8.48 10.95 12.21
N GLN A 443 -8.87 9.92 11.46
CA GLN A 443 -10.27 9.45 11.37
C GLN A 443 -10.61 8.34 12.37
N GLN A 444 -9.62 7.55 12.81
CA GLN A 444 -9.84 6.38 13.65
C GLN A 444 -9.77 6.71 15.16
N ARG A 445 -10.10 7.95 15.55
CA ARG A 445 -10.04 8.43 16.96
C ARG A 445 -10.83 7.56 17.94
N GLY A 446 -11.90 6.92 17.44
CA GLY A 446 -12.78 6.05 18.23
C GLY A 446 -12.14 4.75 18.69
N LEU A 447 -10.98 4.35 18.14
CA LEU A 447 -10.22 3.19 18.63
C LEU A 447 -9.62 3.44 20.02
N GLY A 448 -9.37 4.71 20.38
CA GLY A 448 -8.56 5.04 21.55
C GLY A 448 -7.06 4.99 21.23
N PRO A 449 -6.18 5.31 22.20
CA PRO A 449 -4.74 5.11 22.04
C PRO A 449 -4.40 3.61 22.05
N ILE A 450 -3.24 3.26 21.50
CA ILE A 450 -2.73 1.89 21.46
C ILE A 450 -2.59 1.36 22.90
N GLU A 451 -3.26 0.24 23.19
CA GLU A 451 -3.36 -0.30 24.55
C GLU A 451 -2.13 -1.14 24.97
N GLU A 452 -1.29 -1.57 24.02
CA GLU A 452 -0.03 -2.27 24.31
C GLU A 452 1.17 -1.33 24.39
N ASP A 453 2.28 -1.85 24.92
CA ASP A 453 3.56 -1.15 24.90
C ASP A 453 4.04 -1.00 23.45
N THR A 454 4.32 0.23 23.03
CA THR A 454 4.74 0.57 21.66
C THR A 454 6.25 0.72 21.50
N ILE A 455 6.98 0.86 22.61
CA ILE A 455 8.43 1.03 22.64
C ILE A 455 9.04 -0.19 23.30
N LEU A 456 9.88 -0.92 22.58
CA LEU A 456 10.52 -2.15 23.04
C LEU A 456 12.04 -2.00 23.01
N VAL A 457 12.70 -2.38 24.10
CA VAL A 457 14.17 -2.47 24.18
C VAL A 457 14.56 -3.93 24.00
N ILE A 458 15.42 -4.20 23.03
CA ILE A 458 15.78 -5.52 22.53
C ILE A 458 17.27 -5.77 22.74
N ASP A 459 17.60 -6.96 23.23
CA ASP A 459 18.98 -7.45 23.32
C ASP A 459 19.53 -7.70 21.90
N PRO A 460 20.64 -7.04 21.50
CA PRO A 460 21.17 -7.12 20.15
C PRO A 460 21.74 -8.51 19.80
N ASN A 461 21.96 -9.39 20.78
CA ASN A 461 22.57 -10.71 20.56
C ASN A 461 21.53 -11.80 20.32
N ASN A 462 20.44 -11.79 21.09
CA ASN A 462 19.45 -12.88 21.11
C ASN A 462 18.02 -12.43 20.76
N ALA A 463 17.82 -11.15 20.47
CA ALA A 463 16.53 -10.51 20.17
C ALA A 463 15.47 -10.62 21.28
N ALA A 464 15.88 -10.88 22.54
CA ALA A 464 14.96 -10.89 23.67
C ALA A 464 14.52 -9.47 24.04
N ILE A 465 13.25 -9.32 24.43
CA ILE A 465 12.72 -8.06 24.97
C ILE A 465 13.26 -7.87 26.39
N LEU A 466 14.06 -6.83 26.59
CA LEU A 466 14.64 -6.43 27.89
C LEU A 466 13.67 -5.57 28.69
N HIS A 467 13.01 -4.62 28.03
CA HIS A 467 12.06 -3.68 28.63
C HIS A 467 11.02 -3.22 27.60
N SER A 468 9.82 -2.86 28.05
CA SER A 468 8.75 -2.32 27.21
C SER A 468 8.05 -1.14 27.88
N SER A 469 7.60 -0.17 27.07
CA SER A 469 6.92 1.04 27.54
C SER A 469 6.05 1.67 26.43
N GLY A 470 5.40 2.80 26.71
CA GLY A 470 4.61 3.55 25.71
C GLY A 470 3.11 3.23 25.66
N LYS A 471 2.65 2.28 26.49
CA LYS A 471 1.25 1.90 26.60
C LYS A 471 0.31 3.07 26.86
N ASN A 472 -0.78 3.12 26.08
CA ASN A 472 -1.84 4.14 26.12
C ASN A 472 -1.38 5.59 25.84
N LEU A 473 -0.22 5.79 25.20
CA LEU A 473 0.29 7.13 24.89
C LEU A 473 0.06 7.55 23.43
N PHE A 474 0.15 6.60 22.49
CA PHE A 474 0.24 6.89 21.06
C PHE A 474 -0.97 6.38 20.28
N TYR A 475 -1.22 7.01 19.14
CA TYR A 475 -2.25 6.63 18.17
C TYR A 475 -1.63 6.16 16.86
N LEU A 476 -0.57 6.80 16.39
CA LEU A 476 0.12 6.40 15.17
C LEU A 476 1.61 6.79 15.24
N PRO A 477 2.40 5.98 15.96
CA PRO A 477 3.86 6.07 16.03
C PRO A 477 4.55 6.27 14.67
N HIS A 478 5.56 7.14 14.61
CA HIS A 478 6.41 7.30 13.43
C HIS A 478 7.90 7.23 13.78
N GLY A 479 8.59 8.36 13.97
CA GLY A 479 10.04 8.41 14.23
C GLY A 479 10.41 8.17 15.69
N LEU A 480 11.65 7.71 15.91
CA LEU A 480 12.26 7.46 17.22
C LEU A 480 13.74 7.87 17.17
N SER A 481 14.17 8.69 18.11
CA SER A 481 15.58 8.92 18.41
C SER A 481 15.84 8.97 19.91
N ILE A 482 17.11 8.86 20.29
CA ILE A 482 17.54 8.86 21.68
C ILE A 482 18.57 9.95 21.88
N ASP A 483 18.33 10.85 22.83
CA ASP A 483 19.28 11.92 23.14
C ASP A 483 20.46 11.42 23.99
N LYS A 484 21.51 12.24 24.11
CA LYS A 484 22.72 11.88 24.87
C LYS A 484 22.47 11.57 26.35
N ASP A 485 21.34 12.01 26.91
CA ASP A 485 20.96 11.78 28.29
C ASP A 485 20.09 10.52 28.43
N GLY A 486 19.84 9.80 27.34
CA GLY A 486 19.07 8.56 27.28
C GLY A 486 17.56 8.77 27.20
N ASN A 487 17.08 10.00 26.97
CA ASN A 487 15.65 10.24 26.80
C ASN A 487 15.21 9.85 25.39
N TYR A 488 14.00 9.32 25.29
CA TYR A 488 13.42 8.93 24.01
C TYR A 488 12.65 10.10 23.42
N TRP A 489 12.93 10.41 22.16
CA TRP A 489 12.22 11.40 21.39
C TRP A 489 11.44 10.70 20.30
N VAL A 490 10.12 10.86 20.30
CA VAL A 490 9.24 10.14 19.38
C VAL A 490 8.22 11.06 18.73
N THR A 491 7.83 10.75 17.51
CA THR A 491 6.78 11.47 16.78
C THR A 491 5.52 10.61 16.65
N ASP A 492 4.36 11.26 16.75
CA ASP A 492 3.06 10.63 16.49
C ASP A 492 2.30 11.48 15.46
N VAL A 493 2.00 10.87 14.33
CA VAL A 493 1.39 11.60 13.21
C VAL A 493 -0.11 11.82 13.38
N ALA A 494 -0.80 10.97 14.14
CA ALA A 494 -2.23 11.13 14.40
C ALA A 494 -2.46 12.24 15.42
N LEU A 495 -1.56 12.33 16.41
CA LEU A 495 -1.56 13.40 17.39
C LEU A 495 -0.96 14.69 16.84
N HIS A 496 -0.18 14.65 15.76
CA HIS A 496 0.62 15.77 15.24
C HIS A 496 1.56 16.34 16.32
N GLN A 497 2.23 15.45 17.05
CA GLN A 497 3.02 15.81 18.22
C GLN A 497 4.37 15.11 18.24
N VAL A 498 5.31 15.73 18.95
CA VAL A 498 6.61 15.15 19.31
C VAL A 498 6.68 15.06 20.83
N PHE A 499 7.16 13.94 21.35
CA PHE A 499 7.25 13.65 22.76
C PHE A 499 8.69 13.42 23.18
N LYS A 500 9.10 13.98 24.31
CA LYS A 500 10.27 13.57 25.06
C LYS A 500 9.83 12.67 26.21
N LEU A 501 10.42 11.50 26.36
CA LEU A 501 10.09 10.52 27.39
C LEU A 501 11.34 10.13 28.18
N ASP A 502 11.16 9.94 29.49
CA ASP A 502 12.16 9.24 30.31
C ASP A 502 11.83 7.73 30.28
N PRO A 503 12.73 6.88 29.77
CA PRO A 503 12.48 5.43 29.69
C PRO A 503 12.31 4.75 31.06
N HIS A 504 12.70 5.41 32.15
CA HIS A 504 12.60 4.90 33.52
C HIS A 504 11.42 5.48 34.30
N SER A 505 10.78 6.54 33.79
CA SER A 505 9.67 7.20 34.47
C SER A 505 8.32 6.63 34.08
N LYS A 506 7.40 6.59 35.05
CA LYS A 506 5.98 6.27 34.83
C LYS A 506 5.09 7.52 34.88
N GLU A 507 5.68 8.71 35.02
CA GLU A 507 4.96 9.97 35.24
C GLU A 507 4.46 10.63 33.95
N GLY A 508 4.64 9.98 32.80
CA GLY A 508 4.23 10.46 31.47
C GLY A 508 5.34 11.22 30.74
N PRO A 509 5.02 11.89 29.60
CA PRO A 509 6.01 12.61 28.81
C PRO A 509 6.65 13.79 29.56
N LEU A 510 7.96 13.95 29.42
CA LEU A 510 8.74 15.07 29.96
C LEU A 510 8.45 16.39 29.22
N LEU A 511 8.21 16.28 27.90
CA LEU A 511 7.92 17.41 27.03
C LEU A 511 7.00 16.93 25.90
N ILE A 512 6.06 17.79 25.51
CA ILE A 512 5.20 17.57 24.36
C ILE A 512 5.23 18.83 23.51
N LEU A 513 5.57 18.66 22.23
CA LEU A 513 5.55 19.71 21.22
C LEU A 513 4.39 19.43 20.24
N GLY A 514 3.73 20.48 19.75
CA GLY A 514 2.56 20.37 18.90
C GLY A 514 1.23 20.35 19.66
N ARG A 515 0.10 20.40 18.94
CA ARG A 515 -1.25 20.31 19.50
C ARG A 515 -1.90 19.01 19.09
N SER A 516 -2.29 18.23 20.10
CA SER A 516 -2.94 16.95 19.92
C SER A 516 -4.12 17.04 18.95
N MET A 517 -4.12 16.17 17.94
CA MET A 517 -5.20 15.96 16.98
C MET A 517 -5.56 17.20 16.13
N GLN A 518 -4.66 18.19 16.08
CA GLN A 518 -4.83 19.46 15.37
C GLN A 518 -3.65 19.67 14.40
N PRO A 519 -3.82 19.36 13.11
CA PRO A 519 -2.80 19.63 12.11
C PRO A 519 -2.65 21.15 11.91
N GLY A 520 -1.43 21.60 11.64
CA GLY A 520 -1.15 22.99 11.31
C GLY A 520 0.32 23.24 10.96
N SER A 521 0.64 24.48 10.62
CA SER A 521 1.98 24.88 10.15
C SER A 521 2.52 26.12 10.87
N ASP A 522 1.96 26.52 12.01
CA ASP A 522 2.50 27.61 12.81
C ASP A 522 3.61 27.11 13.77
N GLN A 523 4.03 27.95 14.72
CA GLN A 523 5.10 27.65 15.69
C GLN A 523 4.71 26.61 16.76
N ASN A 524 3.41 26.36 16.94
CA ASN A 524 2.86 25.50 17.99
C ASN A 524 2.17 24.25 17.44
N HIS A 525 2.05 24.12 16.11
CA HIS A 525 1.40 23.01 15.44
C HIS A 525 2.37 22.32 14.47
N PHE A 526 2.21 21.01 14.34
CA PHE A 526 2.81 20.22 13.28
C PHE A 526 1.71 19.68 12.37
N CYS A 527 2.10 19.18 11.21
CA CYS A 527 1.24 18.45 10.31
C CYS A 527 1.92 17.13 9.96
N GLN A 528 1.64 16.13 10.82
CA GLN A 528 2.17 14.77 10.73
C GLN A 528 3.71 14.76 10.72
N PRO A 529 4.35 15.11 11.85
CA PRO A 529 5.81 15.16 11.96
C PRO A 529 6.40 13.76 11.77
N THR A 530 7.48 13.65 11.00
CA THR A 530 8.05 12.36 10.61
C THR A 530 9.15 11.93 11.57
N ASP A 531 10.10 12.81 11.90
CA ASP A 531 11.29 12.40 12.63
C ASP A 531 11.82 13.54 13.52
N VAL A 532 12.67 13.18 14.46
CA VAL A 532 13.25 14.09 15.45
C VAL A 532 14.71 13.74 15.69
N ALA A 533 15.59 14.73 15.63
CA ALA A 533 17.01 14.61 15.95
C ALA A 533 17.40 15.62 17.03
N VAL A 534 18.22 15.20 17.98
CA VAL A 534 18.66 16.06 19.10
C VAL A 534 20.16 16.23 19.05
N ASP A 535 20.61 17.47 18.97
CA ASP A 535 22.02 17.80 18.92
C ASP A 535 22.69 17.41 20.25
N PRO A 536 23.71 16.53 20.24
CA PRO A 536 24.32 16.05 21.48
C PRO A 536 25.14 17.13 22.20
N SER A 537 25.56 18.19 21.51
CA SER A 537 26.41 19.25 22.08
C SER A 537 25.58 20.37 22.70
N THR A 538 24.51 20.81 22.02
CA THR A 538 23.67 21.93 22.44
C THR A 538 22.36 21.50 23.09
N GLY A 539 21.87 20.29 22.76
CA GLY A 539 20.55 19.81 23.12
C GLY A 539 19.42 20.38 22.26
N ASP A 540 19.75 21.14 21.20
CA ASP A 540 18.75 21.65 20.27
C ASP A 540 18.03 20.50 19.57
N VAL A 541 16.73 20.68 19.36
CA VAL A 541 15.83 19.66 18.83
C VAL A 541 15.40 20.06 17.43
N PHE A 542 15.64 19.19 16.46
CA PHE A 542 15.23 19.36 15.07
C PHE A 542 14.13 18.36 14.76
N VAL A 543 13.03 18.83 14.18
CA VAL A 543 11.87 18.01 13.82
C VAL A 543 11.60 18.17 12.34
N SER A 544 11.49 17.07 11.59
CA SER A 544 10.98 17.09 10.23
C SER A 544 9.46 17.03 10.24
N ASP A 545 8.84 18.10 9.73
CA ASP A 545 7.40 18.28 9.67
C ASP A 545 6.97 18.09 8.22
N GLY A 546 6.72 16.83 7.83
CA GLY A 546 6.96 16.39 6.45
C GLY A 546 5.80 15.84 5.63
N TYR A 547 4.79 15.17 6.19
CA TYR A 547 3.75 14.58 5.33
C TYR A 547 2.81 15.61 4.71
N CYS A 548 2.46 16.66 5.46
CA CYS A 548 1.61 17.74 4.98
C CYS A 548 2.20 19.13 5.15
N ASN A 549 3.45 19.19 5.63
CA ASN A 549 4.30 20.37 5.59
C ASN A 549 5.59 20.02 4.85
N SER A 550 6.47 21.00 4.61
CA SER A 550 7.75 20.78 3.90
C SER A 550 8.87 21.57 4.57
N ARG A 551 9.02 21.37 5.89
CA ARG A 551 9.93 22.17 6.71
C ARG A 551 10.63 21.35 7.79
N ILE A 552 11.78 21.85 8.21
CA ILE A 552 12.45 21.45 9.44
C ILE A 552 12.21 22.53 10.49
N VAL A 553 11.85 22.11 11.70
CA VAL A 553 11.56 23.00 12.83
C VAL A 553 12.59 22.79 13.92
N GLN A 554 13.17 23.88 14.43
CA GLN A 554 14.16 23.87 15.50
C GLN A 554 13.57 24.38 16.81
N PHE A 555 13.80 23.66 17.90
CA PHE A 555 13.44 24.02 19.25
C PHE A 555 14.66 24.00 20.16
N SER A 556 14.61 24.79 21.23
CA SER A 556 15.57 24.70 22.33
C SER A 556 15.43 23.37 23.09
N PRO A 557 16.39 22.98 23.93
CA PRO A 557 16.27 21.80 24.80
C PRO A 557 15.05 21.82 25.72
N SER A 558 14.55 23.03 26.03
CA SER A 558 13.35 23.27 26.83
C SER A 558 12.03 23.28 26.04
N GLY A 559 12.07 23.05 24.72
CA GLY A 559 10.89 23.01 23.86
C GLY A 559 10.39 24.38 23.37
N LYS A 560 11.20 25.43 23.47
CA LYS A 560 10.85 26.75 22.93
C LYS A 560 11.16 26.78 21.44
N PHE A 561 10.20 27.20 20.62
CA PHE A 561 10.42 27.42 19.19
C PHE A 561 11.56 28.42 18.95
N ILE A 562 12.53 28.04 18.13
CA ILE A 562 13.66 28.89 17.71
C ILE A 562 13.41 29.40 16.29
N THR A 563 13.27 28.50 15.33
CA THR A 563 13.07 28.83 13.91
C THR A 563 12.50 27.62 13.15
N HIS A 564 12.13 27.84 11.90
CA HIS A 564 11.97 26.77 10.92
C HIS A 564 12.58 27.20 9.58
N TRP A 565 12.83 26.24 8.70
CA TRP A 565 13.21 26.50 7.31
C TRP A 565 12.71 25.37 6.41
N GLY A 566 12.62 25.65 5.12
CA GLY A 566 12.10 24.72 4.12
C GLY A 566 10.83 25.23 3.47
N GLU A 567 10.63 24.85 2.21
CA GLU A 567 9.43 25.12 1.45
C GLU A 567 9.07 23.92 0.57
N GLU A 568 7.82 23.85 0.09
CA GLU A 568 7.37 22.77 -0.79
C GLU A 568 8.11 22.80 -2.13
N SER A 569 8.44 21.61 -2.64
CA SER A 569 9.12 21.45 -3.93
C SER A 569 8.28 21.95 -5.09
N SER A 570 8.88 22.79 -5.93
CA SER A 570 8.22 23.34 -7.13
C SER A 570 8.89 22.86 -8.41
N GLY A 571 8.12 22.24 -9.31
CA GLY A 571 8.60 21.79 -10.63
C GLY A 571 9.43 20.49 -10.58
N SER A 572 10.07 20.15 -11.71
CA SER A 572 10.81 18.88 -11.88
C SER A 572 12.24 18.89 -11.32
N ALA A 573 12.76 20.06 -10.92
CA ALA A 573 14.11 20.24 -10.41
C ALA A 573 14.08 21.13 -9.14
N PRO A 574 13.77 20.55 -7.97
CA PRO A 574 13.62 21.31 -6.73
C PRO A 574 14.94 21.90 -6.26
N LYS A 575 14.91 23.14 -5.78
CA LYS A 575 16.11 23.86 -5.30
C LYS A 575 16.54 23.35 -3.92
N PRO A 576 17.80 23.65 -3.50
CA PRO A 576 18.22 23.44 -2.12
C PRO A 576 17.28 24.15 -1.13
N GLY A 577 16.90 23.45 -0.07
CA GLY A 577 15.93 23.95 0.91
C GLY A 577 14.46 23.79 0.50
N GLN A 578 14.17 23.31 -0.72
CA GLN A 578 12.84 22.79 -1.03
C GLN A 578 12.77 21.31 -0.68
N PHE A 579 11.67 20.88 -0.07
CA PHE A 579 11.45 19.50 0.33
C PHE A 579 10.15 18.94 -0.25
N SER A 580 10.10 17.63 -0.39
CA SER A 580 8.90 16.85 -0.69
C SER A 580 8.91 15.66 0.25
N VAL A 581 8.19 15.82 1.36
CA VAL A 581 8.21 14.92 2.52
C VAL A 581 9.62 14.75 3.10
N PRO A 582 10.16 15.78 3.80
CA PRO A 582 11.35 15.57 4.64
C PRO A 582 11.01 14.51 5.69
N HIS A 583 11.66 13.36 5.61
CA HIS A 583 11.17 12.14 6.27
C HIS A 583 12.05 11.66 7.43
N SER A 584 13.36 11.74 7.30
CA SER A 584 14.33 11.26 8.31
C SER A 584 15.48 12.25 8.47
N LEU A 585 16.02 12.31 9.68
CA LEU A 585 17.06 13.26 10.10
C LEU A 585 18.29 12.53 10.63
N ALA A 586 19.47 12.89 10.12
CA ALA A 586 20.75 12.41 10.64
C ALA A 586 21.66 13.59 11.00
N LEU A 587 22.08 13.65 12.27
CA LEU A 587 23.06 14.61 12.74
C LEU A 587 24.48 14.15 12.43
N VAL A 588 25.34 15.12 12.15
CA VAL A 588 26.76 14.93 11.88
C VAL A 588 27.52 15.88 12.80
N PRO A 589 27.65 15.55 14.09
CA PRO A 589 27.99 16.53 15.13
C PRO A 589 29.35 17.19 14.92
N HIS A 590 30.36 16.42 14.54
CA HIS A 590 31.72 16.94 14.30
C HIS A 590 31.83 17.93 13.12
N LEU A 591 30.78 18.12 12.32
CA LEU A 591 30.71 19.07 11.22
C LEU A 591 29.58 20.10 11.39
N ASP A 592 28.87 20.09 12.52
CA ASP A 592 27.70 20.92 12.81
C ASP A 592 26.66 20.86 11.67
N GLN A 593 26.37 19.65 11.20
CA GLN A 593 25.47 19.41 10.08
C GLN A 593 24.26 18.55 10.46
N LEU A 594 23.10 18.93 9.92
CA LEU A 594 21.88 18.14 9.89
C LEU A 594 21.61 17.72 8.46
N CYS A 595 21.61 16.41 8.21
CA CYS A 595 21.20 15.84 6.93
C CYS A 595 19.74 15.39 7.00
N VAL A 596 19.01 15.63 5.92
CA VAL A 596 17.57 15.40 5.79
C VAL A 596 17.34 14.48 4.60
N ALA A 597 16.67 13.35 4.81
CA ALA A 597 16.13 12.52 3.75
C ALA A 597 14.89 13.21 3.15
N ASP A 598 15.05 13.76 1.95
CA ASP A 598 14.00 14.44 1.20
C ASP A 598 13.28 13.39 0.34
N ARG A 599 12.30 12.71 0.96
CA ARG A 599 11.88 11.37 0.55
C ARG A 599 11.43 11.35 -0.90
N GLU A 600 10.41 12.11 -1.28
CA GLU A 600 9.83 12.03 -2.63
C GLU A 600 10.70 12.67 -3.72
N ASN A 601 11.79 13.35 -3.33
CA ASN A 601 12.78 13.88 -4.26
C ASN A 601 13.98 12.95 -4.47
N GLY A 602 14.03 11.81 -3.77
CA GLY A 602 15.08 10.80 -3.91
C GLY A 602 16.49 11.34 -3.62
N ARG A 603 16.62 12.25 -2.65
CA ARG A 603 17.89 12.92 -2.32
C ARG A 603 18.05 13.14 -0.83
N ILE A 604 19.29 13.41 -0.41
CA ILE A 604 19.64 13.78 0.96
C ILE A 604 20.23 15.19 0.91
N GLN A 605 19.69 16.10 1.71
CA GLN A 605 20.18 17.49 1.80
C GLN A 605 20.78 17.74 3.18
N CYS A 606 22.00 18.29 3.24
CA CYS A 606 22.66 18.62 4.51
C CYS A 606 22.76 20.14 4.70
N PHE A 607 22.46 20.59 5.91
CA PHE A 607 22.45 21.99 6.31
C PHE A 607 23.30 22.19 7.55
N ARG A 608 23.86 23.40 7.74
CA ARG A 608 24.48 23.76 9.02
C ARG A 608 23.42 23.88 10.10
N THR A 609 23.67 23.31 11.28
CA THR A 609 22.72 23.34 12.41
C THR A 609 22.51 24.76 12.97
N ASP A 610 23.54 25.61 12.89
CA ASP A 610 23.53 26.97 13.42
C ASP A 610 23.00 28.02 12.43
N THR A 611 23.44 28.02 11.17
CA THR A 611 23.05 29.01 10.15
C THR A 611 21.88 28.55 9.30
N LYS A 612 21.58 27.24 9.26
CA LYS A 612 20.60 26.61 8.35
C LYS A 612 20.96 26.76 6.87
N GLU A 613 22.21 27.14 6.59
CA GLU A 613 22.70 27.23 5.22
C GLU A 613 22.87 25.84 4.63
N PHE A 614 22.44 25.69 3.38
CA PHE A 614 22.67 24.49 2.62
C PHE A 614 24.17 24.25 2.44
N VAL A 615 24.61 23.04 2.78
CA VAL A 615 26.01 22.61 2.64
C VAL A 615 26.18 21.77 1.38
N ARG A 616 25.34 20.76 1.20
CA ARG A 616 25.45 19.80 0.09
C ARG A 616 24.21 18.96 -0.11
N GLU A 617 24.13 18.36 -1.30
CA GLU A 617 23.14 17.35 -1.68
C GLU A 617 23.86 16.05 -2.04
N ILE A 618 23.31 14.93 -1.61
CA ILE A 618 23.68 13.58 -2.05
C ILE A 618 22.49 13.02 -2.80
N LYS A 619 22.69 12.74 -4.09
CA LYS A 619 21.68 12.18 -4.97
C LYS A 619 22.31 11.12 -5.85
N HIS A 620 21.71 9.94 -5.88
CA HIS A 620 22.18 8.83 -6.70
C HIS A 620 21.01 8.24 -7.48
N ALA A 621 21.25 7.83 -8.73
CA ALA A 621 20.22 7.18 -9.54
C ALA A 621 19.70 5.90 -8.85
N SER A 622 20.57 5.16 -8.18
CA SER A 622 20.21 3.94 -7.43
C SER A 622 19.24 4.15 -6.26
N PHE A 623 19.08 5.38 -5.75
CA PHE A 623 18.02 5.65 -4.76
C PHE A 623 16.63 5.52 -5.37
N GLY A 624 16.52 5.60 -6.70
CA GLY A 624 15.25 5.77 -7.38
C GLY A 624 14.63 7.10 -6.98
N ARG A 625 13.32 7.09 -6.78
CA ARG A 625 12.55 8.30 -6.45
C ARG A 625 12.45 8.58 -4.95
N ASN A 626 12.82 7.61 -4.10
CA ASN A 626 12.54 7.68 -2.68
C ASN A 626 13.74 7.34 -1.78
N VAL A 627 14.04 8.21 -0.82
CA VAL A 627 14.95 7.89 0.31
C VAL A 627 14.16 8.01 1.61
N PHE A 628 13.91 6.89 2.28
CA PHE A 628 13.03 6.85 3.46
C PHE A 628 13.77 7.24 4.73
N ALA A 629 14.90 6.60 5.00
CA ALA A 629 15.63 6.83 6.23
C ALA A 629 17.13 6.88 6.02
N ILE A 630 17.80 7.62 6.91
CA ILE A 630 19.23 7.84 6.90
C ILE A 630 19.81 7.72 8.30
N SER A 631 21.02 7.18 8.43
CA SER A 631 21.76 7.12 9.68
C SER A 631 23.23 7.45 9.44
N TYR A 632 23.81 8.30 10.27
CA TYR A 632 25.22 8.68 10.18
C TYR A 632 26.02 8.10 11.34
N ILE A 633 27.12 7.42 11.03
CA ILE A 633 28.09 6.99 12.04
C ILE A 633 29.50 6.99 11.46
N SER A 634 30.46 7.57 12.19
CA SER A 634 31.90 7.47 11.93
C SER A 634 32.36 7.69 10.46
N GLY A 635 31.78 8.68 9.78
CA GLY A 635 32.12 9.04 8.40
C GLY A 635 31.37 8.25 7.33
N LEU A 636 30.47 7.35 7.73
CA LEU A 636 29.58 6.60 6.86
C LEU A 636 28.15 7.11 6.99
N LEU A 637 27.46 7.13 5.87
CA LEU A 637 26.03 7.43 5.80
C LEU A 637 25.31 6.20 5.28
N PHE A 638 24.41 5.67 6.09
CA PHE A 638 23.51 4.59 5.73
C PHE A 638 22.22 5.20 5.23
N ALA A 639 21.62 4.62 4.19
CA ALA A 639 20.32 5.03 3.68
C ALA A 639 19.52 3.81 3.24
N VAL A 640 18.19 3.91 3.28
CA VAL A 640 17.27 2.94 2.69
C VAL A 640 16.31 3.64 1.74
N ASN A 641 16.10 3.07 0.56
CA ASN A 641 15.13 3.58 -0.40
C ASN A 641 13.76 2.91 -0.25
N GLY A 642 12.76 3.43 -0.96
CA GLY A 642 11.40 2.88 -0.97
C GLY A 642 11.13 1.97 -2.16
N LYS A 643 9.97 1.31 -2.15
CA LYS A 643 9.46 0.59 -3.31
C LYS A 643 9.39 1.52 -4.54
N PRO A 644 9.95 1.10 -5.69
CA PRO A 644 9.86 1.86 -6.93
C PRO A 644 8.40 2.12 -7.31
N TYR A 645 8.10 3.30 -7.86
CA TYR A 645 6.80 3.55 -8.47
C TYR A 645 6.68 2.76 -9.77
N PHE A 646 5.45 2.62 -10.28
CA PHE A 646 5.21 1.89 -11.52
C PHE A 646 6.06 2.47 -12.67
N GLY A 647 6.96 1.65 -13.24
CA GLY A 647 7.88 2.04 -14.31
C GLY A 647 9.33 2.31 -13.88
N ASP A 648 9.60 2.46 -12.58
CA ASP A 648 10.96 2.56 -12.04
C ASP A 648 11.59 1.15 -11.96
N HIS A 649 12.92 1.07 -12.11
CA HIS A 649 13.65 -0.21 -12.15
C HIS A 649 14.57 -0.42 -10.95
N GLU A 650 14.66 0.57 -10.06
CA GLU A 650 15.59 0.57 -8.94
C GLU A 650 15.08 -0.36 -7.82
N PRO A 651 15.85 -1.39 -7.45
CA PRO A 651 15.44 -2.31 -6.38
C PRO A 651 15.45 -1.62 -5.01
N VAL A 652 14.63 -2.14 -4.10
CA VAL A 652 14.63 -1.72 -2.69
C VAL A 652 15.85 -2.30 -1.98
N GLN A 653 16.73 -1.43 -1.49
CA GLN A 653 18.04 -1.77 -0.94
C GLN A 653 18.46 -0.79 0.16
N GLY A 654 19.39 -1.24 0.99
CA GLY A 654 20.19 -0.38 1.86
C GLY A 654 21.46 0.04 1.13
N PHE A 655 21.90 1.26 1.38
CA PHE A 655 23.11 1.85 0.82
C PHE A 655 24.04 2.24 1.95
N VAL A 656 25.33 1.97 1.76
CA VAL A 656 26.38 2.55 2.57
C VAL A 656 27.15 3.53 1.72
N MET A 657 27.33 4.74 2.21
CA MET A 657 28.04 5.80 1.51
C MET A 657 29.18 6.34 2.35
N ASN A 658 30.27 6.70 1.68
CA ASN A 658 31.28 7.56 2.30
C ASN A 658 30.70 8.96 2.43
N PHE A 659 30.57 9.46 3.66
CA PHE A 659 29.96 10.77 3.90
C PHE A 659 30.75 11.89 3.21
N SER A 660 32.08 11.81 3.15
CA SER A 660 32.91 12.88 2.59
C SER A 660 32.82 12.98 1.07
N SER A 661 32.84 11.85 0.35
CA SER A 661 32.73 11.85 -1.12
C SER A 661 31.28 11.82 -1.61
N GLY A 662 30.35 11.29 -0.82
CA GLY A 662 28.96 11.02 -1.23
C GLY A 662 28.81 9.78 -2.12
N GLU A 663 29.89 9.03 -2.33
CA GLU A 663 29.88 7.81 -3.15
C GLU A 663 29.32 6.62 -2.37
N ILE A 664 28.54 5.79 -3.07
CA ILE A 664 28.08 4.50 -2.55
C ILE A 664 29.28 3.55 -2.51
N ILE A 665 29.60 3.06 -1.32
CA ILE A 665 30.69 2.10 -1.09
C ILE A 665 30.17 0.67 -0.99
N ASP A 666 28.90 0.47 -0.64
CA ASP A 666 28.26 -0.84 -0.65
C ASP A 666 26.74 -0.73 -0.74
N VAL A 667 26.12 -1.83 -1.16
CA VAL A 667 24.67 -1.99 -1.27
C VAL A 667 24.27 -3.32 -0.68
N PHE A 668 23.32 -3.31 0.25
CA PHE A 668 22.92 -4.49 1.00
C PHE A 668 21.40 -4.68 0.99
N LYS A 669 20.98 -5.93 1.14
CA LYS A 669 19.59 -6.34 1.21
C LYS A 669 19.49 -7.65 1.98
N PRO A 670 18.35 -7.97 2.60
CA PRO A 670 18.17 -9.26 3.23
C PRO A 670 18.32 -10.37 2.19
N VAL A 671 18.98 -11.45 2.59
CA VAL A 671 19.20 -12.67 1.82
C VAL A 671 18.03 -13.63 2.02
N ARG A 672 17.45 -13.67 3.22
CA ARG A 672 16.34 -14.59 3.56
C ARG A 672 14.99 -14.18 3.00
N LYS A 673 14.73 -12.88 2.91
CA LYS A 673 13.50 -12.30 2.32
C LYS A 673 13.89 -11.06 1.51
N HIS A 674 12.92 -10.18 1.26
CA HIS A 674 13.14 -8.89 0.62
C HIS A 674 12.68 -7.79 1.58
N PHE A 675 13.23 -6.58 1.38
CA PHE A 675 12.62 -5.37 1.92
C PHE A 675 11.28 -5.13 1.22
N ASP A 676 10.26 -4.75 1.98
CA ASP A 676 8.99 -4.30 1.45
C ASP A 676 8.86 -2.79 1.61
N MET A 677 8.96 -2.29 2.85
CA MET A 677 8.95 -0.87 3.16
C MET A 677 9.95 -0.59 4.29
N PRO A 678 11.27 -0.58 3.99
CA PRO A 678 12.28 -0.24 4.97
C PRO A 678 12.09 1.23 5.33
N HIS A 679 11.57 1.45 6.54
CA HIS A 679 10.99 2.71 6.95
C HIS A 679 11.93 3.51 7.83
N ASP A 680 12.79 2.82 8.57
CA ASP A 680 13.80 3.44 9.43
C ASP A 680 15.10 2.61 9.48
N VAL A 681 16.23 3.27 9.74
CA VAL A 681 17.56 2.66 9.80
C VAL A 681 18.40 3.26 10.93
N VAL A 682 19.10 2.42 11.68
CA VAL A 682 20.10 2.85 12.66
C VAL A 682 21.35 2.00 12.57
N ALA A 683 22.52 2.65 12.59
CA ALA A 683 23.82 1.99 12.58
C ALA A 683 24.55 2.27 13.89
N SER A 684 25.18 1.25 14.46
CA SER A 684 26.01 1.36 15.66
C SER A 684 27.49 1.59 15.33
N ASP A 685 28.25 1.98 16.34
CA ASP A 685 29.70 2.11 16.30
C ASP A 685 30.44 0.77 16.29
N ASP A 686 29.85 -0.29 16.84
CA ASP A 686 30.24 -1.70 16.64
C ASP A 686 29.71 -2.30 15.32
N GLY A 687 29.01 -1.44 14.55
CA GLY A 687 28.44 -1.60 13.21
C GLY A 687 27.74 -2.92 12.95
N ASN A 688 26.87 -3.17 13.90
CA ASN A 688 25.54 -3.64 13.58
C ASN A 688 24.75 -2.53 12.87
N VAL A 689 23.92 -2.93 11.91
CA VAL A 689 22.95 -2.04 11.25
C VAL A 689 21.58 -2.67 11.38
N TYR A 690 20.61 -1.90 11.87
CA TYR A 690 19.24 -2.34 12.04
C TYR A 690 18.32 -1.59 11.09
N ILE A 691 17.42 -2.30 10.43
CA ILE A 691 16.39 -1.71 9.55
C ILE A 691 15.03 -2.13 10.03
N GLY A 692 14.18 -1.16 10.37
CA GLY A 692 12.77 -1.36 10.65
C GLY A 692 11.98 -1.37 9.35
N ASP A 693 11.32 -2.49 9.03
CA ASP A 693 10.47 -2.62 7.87
C ASP A 693 8.99 -2.61 8.29
N ALA A 694 8.33 -1.51 7.93
CA ALA A 694 6.98 -1.19 8.39
C ALA A 694 5.89 -2.06 7.75
N HIS A 695 6.12 -2.65 6.57
CA HIS A 695 5.11 -3.46 5.89
C HIS A 695 5.25 -4.94 6.22
N THR A 696 6.48 -5.42 6.37
CA THR A 696 6.73 -6.80 6.82
C THR A 696 6.59 -6.98 8.33
N ASN A 697 6.48 -5.88 9.10
CA ASN A 697 6.49 -5.87 10.56
C ASN A 697 7.75 -6.54 11.14
N THR A 698 8.90 -6.33 10.50
CA THR A 698 10.16 -6.96 10.89
C THR A 698 11.27 -5.95 11.16
N VAL A 699 12.23 -6.34 11.99
CA VAL A 699 13.53 -5.69 12.05
C VAL A 699 14.59 -6.61 11.49
N TRP A 700 15.38 -6.09 10.56
CA TRP A 700 16.54 -6.76 9.97
C TRP A 700 17.80 -6.34 10.71
N LYS A 701 18.73 -7.27 10.92
CA LYS A 701 20.06 -6.99 11.46
C LYS A 701 21.11 -7.34 10.41
N PHE A 702 22.03 -6.42 10.18
CA PHE A 702 23.21 -6.60 9.35
C PHE A 702 24.47 -6.31 10.16
N THR A 703 25.59 -6.86 9.71
CA THR A 703 26.91 -6.69 10.31
C THR A 703 27.92 -6.29 9.25
N LEU A 704 28.83 -5.39 9.60
CA LEU A 704 30.01 -5.09 8.79
C LEU A 704 31.08 -6.18 9.00
N THR A 705 31.70 -6.64 7.91
CA THR A 705 32.72 -7.71 7.91
C THR A 705 34.02 -7.32 8.65
N GLU A 706 34.64 -8.29 9.35
CA GLU A 706 35.76 -8.07 10.30
C GLU A 706 37.03 -7.41 9.73
N SER A 707 37.37 -7.60 8.45
CA SER A 707 38.53 -6.93 7.82
C SER A 707 38.38 -5.41 7.82
N THR A 708 37.15 -4.92 7.94
CA THR A 708 36.78 -3.50 7.95
C THR A 708 36.89 -2.89 9.35
N TRP A 709 36.45 -3.60 10.39
CA TRP A 709 36.53 -3.16 11.80
C TRP A 709 37.96 -2.84 12.23
N LEU A 710 38.89 -3.74 11.91
CA LEU A 710 40.31 -3.54 12.18
C LEU A 710 40.88 -2.32 11.43
N LYS A 711 40.44 -2.06 10.19
CA LYS A 711 40.83 -0.83 9.46
C LYS A 711 40.24 0.43 10.09
N MET A 712 39.05 0.38 10.71
CA MET A 712 38.40 1.51 11.39
C MET A 712 39.13 1.91 12.69
N GLU A 713 39.56 0.95 13.52
CA GLU A 713 40.41 1.25 14.69
C GLU A 713 41.77 1.82 14.26
N HIS A 714 42.43 1.22 13.26
CA HIS A 714 43.74 1.69 12.81
C HIS A 714 43.73 3.08 12.16
N ARG A 715 42.62 3.50 11.53
CA ARG A 715 42.48 4.84 10.94
C ARG A 715 42.16 5.92 11.98
N SER A 716 41.43 5.56 13.04
CA SER A 716 41.21 6.44 14.21
C SER A 716 42.50 6.64 15.01
N VAL A 717 43.33 5.60 15.17
CA VAL A 717 44.64 5.72 15.83
C VAL A 717 45.63 6.57 15.02
N LYS A 718 45.60 6.51 13.67
CA LYS A 718 46.46 7.39 12.83
C LYS A 718 46.10 8.88 12.92
N LYS A 719 44.87 9.24 13.33
CA LYS A 719 44.48 10.64 13.61
C LYS A 719 44.92 11.11 15.01
N ALA A 720 45.26 10.20 15.92
CA ALA A 720 45.91 10.50 17.20
C ALA A 720 47.42 10.31 17.05
N GLY A 721 48.08 11.28 16.41
CA GLY A 721 49.46 11.18 15.91
C GLY A 721 50.46 10.50 16.85
N ILE A 722 50.83 9.25 16.53
CA ILE A 722 52.07 8.59 16.95
C ILE A 722 52.54 7.73 15.78
N GLU A 723 53.63 8.14 15.12
CA GLU A 723 54.33 7.33 14.13
C GLU A 723 55.28 6.35 14.83
N ALA A 724 55.17 5.06 14.53
CA ALA A 724 56.20 4.07 14.84
C ALA A 724 56.60 3.34 13.56
N GLN A 725 57.90 3.36 13.26
CA GLN A 725 58.53 2.77 12.08
C GLN A 725 58.48 1.24 12.09
N GLU A 726 58.08 0.64 10.97
CA GLU A 726 58.21 -0.80 10.70
C GLU A 726 59.68 -1.17 10.45
N ILE A 727 60.15 -2.25 11.10
CA ILE A 727 61.35 -2.98 10.69
C ILE A 727 60.91 -4.39 10.30
N LYS A 728 61.17 -4.74 9.03
CA LYS A 728 61.13 -6.11 8.48
C LYS A 728 62.41 -6.85 8.82
N GLU A 729 62.32 -8.15 9.10
CA GLU A 729 63.30 -9.23 8.76
C GLU A 729 62.72 -10.58 9.26
N THR A 730 62.21 -11.45 8.38
CA THR A 730 62.84 -12.61 7.69
C THR A 730 63.36 -13.75 8.58
N GLU A 731 62.83 -14.95 8.33
CA GLU A 731 63.20 -16.24 8.93
C GLU A 731 64.54 -16.81 8.44
N ALA A 732 65.26 -17.52 9.33
CA ALA A 732 65.69 -18.94 9.22
C ALA A 732 67.14 -19.27 9.65
N VAL A 733 67.33 -20.55 10.06
CA VAL A 733 68.55 -21.38 10.31
C VAL A 733 69.09 -21.32 11.78
N VAL A 734 69.02 -22.34 12.66
CA VAL A 734 69.26 -23.82 12.72
C VAL A 734 70.66 -24.20 13.26
N GLU A 735 70.69 -25.29 14.05
CA GLU A 735 71.77 -26.12 14.66
C GLU A 735 72.16 -25.80 16.13
N SER A 736 72.30 -26.75 17.07
CA SER A 736 72.37 -28.24 17.10
C SER A 736 72.07 -28.68 18.57
N LYS A 737 71.65 -29.90 18.96
CA LYS A 737 72.25 -31.24 18.77
C LYS A 737 71.33 -32.33 19.38
N MET A 738 71.44 -33.55 18.82
CA MET A 738 70.82 -34.86 19.14
C MET A 738 70.93 -35.28 20.63
N GLU A 739 70.10 -36.15 21.23
CA GLU A 739 69.75 -37.53 20.80
C GLU A 739 68.58 -38.16 21.62
N ASN A 740 67.93 -39.16 21.00
CA ASN A 740 66.97 -40.19 21.50
C ASN A 740 65.43 -40.00 21.40
N LYS A 741 64.78 -41.08 20.91
CA LYS A 741 63.46 -41.24 20.24
C LYS A 741 62.63 -42.33 20.99
N PRO A 742 61.44 -42.79 20.54
CA PRO A 742 60.06 -42.31 20.80
C PRO A 742 59.09 -43.34 21.45
N THR A 743 57.82 -42.97 21.69
CA THR A 743 56.54 -43.66 21.28
C THR A 743 55.36 -43.01 22.04
N SER A 744 54.45 -42.26 21.42
CA SER A 744 53.30 -42.63 20.56
C SER A 744 52.25 -43.54 21.23
N SER A 745 51.41 -42.97 22.11
CA SER A 745 50.18 -43.65 22.59
C SER A 745 48.93 -42.78 22.78
N GLU A 746 48.86 -41.54 22.28
CA GLU A 746 47.68 -40.69 22.54
C GLU A 746 46.99 -40.08 21.31
N LEU A 747 47.48 -40.34 20.10
CA LEU A 747 46.85 -39.86 18.86
C LEU A 747 46.33 -41.01 17.99
N GLN A 748 45.55 -41.93 18.58
CA GLN A 748 44.92 -43.03 17.82
C GLN A 748 43.62 -43.57 18.40
N LYS A 749 42.92 -42.82 19.27
CA LYS A 749 41.69 -43.30 19.93
C LYS A 749 40.40 -42.52 19.71
N MET A 750 40.33 -41.55 18.79
CA MET A 750 39.05 -40.81 18.60
C MET A 750 38.52 -40.70 17.17
N GLN A 751 39.04 -41.43 16.17
CA GLN A 751 38.55 -41.23 14.81
C GLN A 751 38.54 -42.42 13.85
N GLU A 752 38.24 -43.62 14.35
CA GLU A 752 37.73 -44.70 13.48
C GLU A 752 36.62 -45.48 14.18
N LYS A 753 35.37 -45.04 13.97
CA LYS A 753 34.23 -45.94 13.73
C LYS A 753 33.03 -45.17 13.20
N GLN A 754 33.06 -44.96 11.88
CA GLN A 754 31.84 -44.89 11.09
C GLN A 754 31.09 -46.23 11.17
N LYS A 755 29.77 -46.09 11.37
CA LYS A 755 28.67 -46.80 10.70
C LYS A 755 28.55 -48.34 10.74
N LEU A 756 27.37 -48.71 11.27
CA LEU A 756 26.46 -49.81 10.92
C LEU A 756 26.77 -51.24 11.42
N ILE A 757 25.87 -51.78 12.26
CA ILE A 757 24.97 -52.93 11.97
C ILE A 757 23.89 -53.03 13.07
N LYS A 758 22.67 -53.42 12.66
CA LYS A 758 21.41 -53.64 13.40
C LYS A 758 21.46 -54.74 14.50
N GLU A 759 20.69 -54.47 15.57
CA GLU A 759 19.87 -55.27 16.54
C GLU A 759 19.81 -56.84 16.49
N PRO A 760 19.50 -57.57 17.60
CA PRO A 760 18.36 -57.30 18.53
C PRO A 760 18.50 -57.63 20.06
N GLY A 761 17.60 -57.06 20.88
CA GLY A 761 16.78 -57.84 21.84
C GLY A 761 16.98 -57.74 23.37
N SER A 762 16.05 -57.03 24.03
CA SER A 762 15.31 -57.41 25.27
C SER A 762 15.97 -57.30 26.67
N GLY A 763 15.31 -56.59 27.62
CA GLY A 763 15.64 -56.75 29.04
C GLY A 763 15.06 -55.86 30.18
N VAL A 764 14.17 -54.87 29.95
CA VAL A 764 12.99 -54.39 30.76
C VAL A 764 13.11 -54.31 32.33
N PRO A 765 12.66 -53.20 33.01
CA PRO A 765 11.22 -53.00 33.26
C PRO A 765 10.62 -51.67 32.83
N VAL A 766 9.65 -51.78 31.93
CA VAL A 766 8.71 -50.79 31.38
C VAL A 766 7.69 -50.29 32.42
N VAL A 767 7.78 -50.73 33.68
CA VAL A 767 6.80 -50.42 34.74
C VAL A 767 6.98 -49.00 35.30
N LEU A 768 8.20 -48.45 35.30
CA LEU A 768 8.46 -47.13 35.92
C LEU A 768 8.11 -45.94 35.02
N ILE A 769 8.26 -46.09 33.70
CA ILE A 769 8.00 -44.98 32.76
C ILE A 769 6.50 -44.90 32.42
N THR A 770 5.81 -46.03 32.39
CA THR A 770 4.35 -46.06 32.15
C THR A 770 3.57 -45.57 33.37
N THR A 771 4.03 -45.81 34.60
CA THR A 771 3.37 -45.29 35.82
C THR A 771 3.48 -43.77 35.95
N LEU A 772 4.61 -43.17 35.57
CA LEU A 772 4.81 -41.71 35.65
C LEU A 772 4.01 -40.91 34.61
N LEU A 773 3.69 -41.50 33.46
CA LEU A 773 2.91 -40.82 32.40
C LEU A 773 1.39 -41.07 32.51
N VAL A 774 0.96 -42.15 33.16
CA VAL A 774 -0.46 -42.49 33.29
C VAL A 774 -1.15 -41.72 34.43
N ILE A 775 -0.43 -41.40 35.52
CA ILE A 775 -1.01 -40.71 36.68
C ILE A 775 -1.56 -39.31 36.31
N PRO A 776 -0.83 -38.43 35.58
CA PRO A 776 -1.35 -37.12 35.21
C PRO A 776 -2.58 -37.21 34.28
N VAL A 777 -2.58 -38.17 33.36
CA VAL A 777 -3.66 -38.38 32.39
C VAL A 777 -4.93 -38.91 33.06
N VAL A 778 -4.80 -39.83 34.02
CA VAL A 778 -5.94 -40.35 34.80
C VAL A 778 -6.53 -39.27 35.71
N VAL A 779 -5.71 -38.39 36.29
CA VAL A 779 -6.18 -37.25 37.09
C VAL A 779 -6.94 -36.26 36.22
N LEU A 780 -6.44 -35.94 35.03
CA LEU A 780 -7.14 -35.08 34.06
C LEU A 780 -8.48 -35.69 33.61
N LEU A 781 -8.51 -36.99 33.32
CA LEU A 781 -9.74 -37.68 32.95
C LEU A 781 -10.75 -37.75 34.11
N ALA A 782 -10.28 -37.91 35.36
CA ALA A 782 -11.14 -37.88 36.54
C ALA A 782 -11.74 -36.49 36.79
N ILE A 783 -10.97 -35.41 36.57
CA ILE A 783 -11.47 -34.03 36.64
C ILE A 783 -12.52 -33.77 35.55
N VAL A 784 -12.26 -34.20 34.31
CA VAL A 784 -13.21 -34.07 33.20
C VAL A 784 -14.47 -34.90 33.44
N MET A 785 -14.35 -36.11 33.97
CA MET A 785 -15.49 -36.94 34.35
C MET A 785 -16.27 -36.37 35.53
N PHE A 786 -15.60 -35.77 36.52
CA PHE A 786 -16.25 -35.11 37.65
C PHE A 786 -17.01 -33.85 37.20
N ILE A 787 -16.45 -33.07 36.28
CA ILE A 787 -17.13 -31.93 35.65
C ILE A 787 -18.32 -32.40 34.82
N ARG A 788 -18.18 -33.47 34.02
CA ARG A 788 -19.29 -34.05 33.24
C ARG A 788 -20.36 -34.68 34.13
N TRP A 789 -19.99 -35.31 35.24
CA TRP A 789 -20.93 -35.89 36.21
C TRP A 789 -21.69 -34.81 36.99
N LYS A 790 -21.00 -33.72 37.40
CA LYS A 790 -21.64 -32.56 38.02
C LYS A 790 -22.59 -31.84 37.04
N LYS A 791 -22.25 -31.82 35.75
CA LYS A 791 -23.09 -31.24 34.69
C LYS A 791 -24.27 -32.16 34.31
N SER A 792 -24.09 -33.48 34.38
CA SER A 792 -25.14 -34.49 34.11
C SER A 792 -26.11 -34.71 35.29
N ARG A 793 -25.73 -34.35 36.52
CA ARG A 793 -26.66 -34.32 37.67
C ARG A 793 -27.52 -33.06 37.73
N ALA A 794 -27.22 -32.04 36.93
CA ALA A 794 -28.00 -30.81 36.88
C ALA A 794 -29.16 -30.85 35.87
N PHE A 795 -29.15 -31.80 34.93
CA PHE A 795 -30.22 -32.00 33.95
C PHE A 795 -30.31 -33.50 33.61
N GLY A 796 -31.18 -34.20 34.33
CA GLY A 796 -31.58 -35.57 34.04
C GLY A 796 -33.08 -35.72 34.30
N ASP A 797 -33.78 -36.03 33.22
CA ASP A 797 -35.12 -36.62 33.07
C ASP A 797 -36.38 -35.79 33.38
N SER A 798 -37.04 -35.33 32.31
CA SER A 798 -38.40 -35.79 31.98
C SER A 798 -38.80 -35.44 30.54
N GLU A 799 -39.18 -36.48 29.80
CA GLU A 799 -39.86 -36.44 28.50
C GLU A 799 -41.31 -35.89 28.58
N PRO A 800 -41.94 -35.54 27.44
CA PRO A 800 -43.11 -34.68 27.39
C PRO A 800 -44.45 -35.42 27.49
N LYS A 801 -45.37 -34.92 28.31
CA LYS A 801 -46.81 -35.18 28.17
C LYS A 801 -47.60 -33.91 28.46
N GLY A 802 -48.58 -33.66 27.60
CA GLY A 802 -49.41 -32.46 27.59
C GLY A 802 -50.56 -32.46 28.61
N GLU A 803 -51.32 -31.38 28.48
CA GLU A 803 -52.61 -31.02 29.06
C GLU A 803 -52.66 -30.35 30.45
N SER A 804 -53.18 -29.12 30.40
CA SER A 804 -54.29 -28.60 31.23
C SER A 804 -54.04 -28.13 32.68
N SER A 805 -54.25 -26.81 32.84
CA SER A 805 -55.04 -26.14 33.90
C SER A 805 -54.36 -25.57 35.16
N SER A 806 -54.58 -24.25 35.31
CA SER A 806 -54.98 -23.52 36.54
C SER A 806 -53.98 -23.28 37.70
N GLY A 807 -53.80 -21.99 38.01
CA GLY A 807 -54.01 -21.52 39.40
C GLY A 807 -52.91 -20.71 40.08
N ARG A 808 -53.11 -19.38 40.07
CA ARG A 808 -52.67 -18.32 41.04
C ARG A 808 -52.03 -18.76 42.38
N VAL A 809 -51.10 -17.93 42.91
CA VAL A 809 -51.30 -16.97 44.04
C VAL A 809 -49.93 -16.42 44.56
N LEU A 810 -49.94 -15.14 44.96
CA LEU A 810 -48.89 -14.29 45.56
C LEU A 810 -48.38 -14.67 46.98
N GLY A 811 -47.21 -14.13 47.35
CA GLY A 811 -46.91 -13.65 48.72
C GLY A 811 -45.42 -13.74 49.12
N ARG A 812 -44.59 -12.68 48.97
CA ARG A 812 -44.25 -11.59 49.92
C ARG A 812 -43.65 -11.98 51.30
N LEU A 813 -42.43 -11.44 51.51
CA LEU A 813 -41.87 -10.74 52.70
C LEU A 813 -40.96 -11.46 53.74
N ARG A 814 -39.78 -10.82 53.91
CA ARG A 814 -38.97 -10.53 55.15
C ARG A 814 -38.43 -11.74 55.94
N GLY A 815 -37.20 -11.79 56.45
CA GLY A 815 -36.12 -10.81 56.64
C GLY A 815 -35.38 -11.07 57.97
N LYS A 816 -34.10 -10.63 58.06
CA LYS A 816 -33.14 -10.63 59.20
C LYS A 816 -32.42 -11.97 59.49
N GLY A 817 -31.11 -12.05 59.74
CA GLY A 817 -30.03 -11.06 59.84
C GLY A 817 -29.07 -11.41 60.98
N SER A 818 -27.74 -11.45 60.71
CA SER A 818 -26.57 -11.26 61.61
C SER A 818 -25.34 -11.95 60.96
N GLY A 819 -24.12 -11.43 60.91
CA GLY A 819 -23.51 -10.20 61.41
C GLY A 819 -21.97 -10.32 61.31
N GLY A 820 -21.30 -9.16 61.14
CA GLY A 820 -19.86 -8.87 61.42
C GLY A 820 -18.84 -9.41 60.41
N LEU A 821 -17.74 -8.75 60.02
CA LEU A 821 -17.00 -7.51 60.34
C LEU A 821 -16.05 -7.37 59.13
N ASN A 822 -15.95 -6.33 58.30
CA ASN A 822 -15.77 -4.89 58.42
C ASN A 822 -14.40 -4.44 58.95
N LEU A 823 -13.65 -3.76 58.06
CA LEU A 823 -12.86 -2.54 58.21
C LEU A 823 -12.32 -2.25 56.79
N GLY A 824 -12.77 -1.24 56.04
CA GLY A 824 -12.85 0.18 56.43
C GLY A 824 -11.45 0.77 56.28
N ASN A 825 -11.16 1.89 55.65
CA ASN A 825 -11.88 3.09 55.20
C ASN A 825 -10.88 3.78 54.22
N PHE A 826 -11.22 4.70 53.32
CA PHE A 826 -11.47 6.09 53.71
C PHE A 826 -12.09 6.90 52.54
N PHE A 827 -13.38 7.23 52.73
CA PHE A 827 -14.15 8.48 52.50
C PHE A 827 -14.01 9.26 51.16
N ALA A 828 -15.10 9.44 50.40
CA ALA A 828 -16.22 10.39 50.60
C ALA A 828 -15.78 11.87 50.51
N SER A 829 -16.32 12.67 49.60
CA SER A 829 -17.70 13.15 49.71
C SER A 829 -18.35 13.50 48.36
N ARG A 830 -19.65 13.18 48.25
CA ARG A 830 -20.62 13.85 47.39
C ARG A 830 -21.55 14.65 48.29
N LYS A 831 -21.88 15.90 47.92
CA LYS A 831 -23.26 16.36 47.61
C LYS A 831 -23.34 17.88 47.57
N GLY A 832 -23.95 18.38 46.50
CA GLY A 832 -24.56 19.69 46.42
C GLY A 832 -25.36 19.79 45.12
N TYR A 833 -26.66 19.48 45.18
CA TYR A 833 -27.62 19.69 44.09
C TYR A 833 -28.73 20.58 44.65
N SER A 834 -29.00 21.72 44.02
CA SER A 834 -30.30 22.40 44.10
C SER A 834 -30.49 23.38 42.93
N ARG A 835 -31.69 23.29 42.34
CA ARG A 835 -32.27 24.12 41.27
C ARG A 835 -32.69 25.50 41.78
N LYS A 836 -32.53 26.54 40.93
CA LYS A 836 -33.41 27.71 40.64
C LYS A 836 -32.56 28.74 39.85
N GLY A 837 -33.01 29.41 38.79
CA GLY A 837 -34.37 29.63 38.30
C GLY A 837 -34.46 30.02 36.81
N PHE A 838 -35.71 30.13 36.40
CA PHE A 838 -36.30 30.46 35.11
C PHE A 838 -36.31 31.97 34.81
N ASP A 839 -36.37 32.29 33.50
CA ASP A 839 -36.98 33.45 32.78
C ASP A 839 -35.97 34.15 31.86
N ARG A 840 -36.24 34.53 30.60
CA ARG A 840 -37.39 34.45 29.68
C ARG A 840 -36.92 34.97 28.30
N LEU A 841 -37.48 34.38 27.21
CA LEU A 841 -37.87 34.97 25.90
C LEU A 841 -36.78 35.67 25.04
N SER A 842 -36.75 35.64 23.70
CA SER A 842 -37.77 35.48 22.61
C SER A 842 -37.04 34.86 21.37
N THR A 843 -37.55 34.00 20.48
CA THR A 843 -38.63 34.05 19.46
C THR A 843 -38.63 35.22 18.46
N GLU A 844 -38.80 34.84 17.17
CA GLU A 844 -39.09 35.62 15.94
C GLU A 844 -37.88 36.33 15.32
N GLY A 845 -37.57 36.27 14.02
CA GLY A 845 -38.38 36.14 12.79
C GLY A 845 -37.87 37.28 11.87
N SER A 846 -37.42 37.04 10.63
CA SER A 846 -38.21 37.33 9.42
C SER A 846 -37.27 37.40 8.22
N ASP A 847 -37.76 36.90 7.09
CA ASP A 847 -37.27 37.15 5.74
C ASP A 847 -37.58 38.59 5.26
N GLN A 848 -37.00 38.91 4.09
CA GLN A 848 -37.44 39.81 3.00
C GLN A 848 -36.96 41.27 2.89
N GLU A 849 -36.40 41.51 1.68
CA GLU A 849 -36.54 42.67 0.77
C GLU A 849 -36.01 44.03 1.26
N LYS A 850 -35.38 44.95 0.53
CA LYS A 850 -35.05 45.32 -0.88
C LYS A 850 -35.07 46.87 -0.85
N GLU A 851 -34.36 47.54 -1.76
CA GLU A 851 -34.30 49.02 -1.98
C GLU A 851 -33.35 49.79 -1.04
N GLU A 852 -32.61 50.83 -1.42
CA GLU A 852 -32.03 51.42 -2.64
C GLU A 852 -31.27 52.68 -2.14
N ASP A 853 -30.18 53.08 -2.84
CA ASP A 853 -29.49 54.40 -2.79
C ASP A 853 -28.87 54.90 -1.45
N ASP A 854 -27.73 55.60 -1.38
CA ASP A 854 -27.02 56.44 -2.35
C ASP A 854 -25.59 56.78 -1.84
N GLY A 855 -24.64 57.00 -2.76
CA GLY A 855 -23.39 57.79 -2.63
C GLY A 855 -22.27 57.31 -1.69
N SER A 856 -20.97 57.36 -2.00
CA SER A 856 -20.20 58.04 -3.04
C SER A 856 -18.72 57.59 -2.96
N GLU A 857 -18.09 57.38 -4.12
CA GLU A 857 -16.69 57.68 -4.57
C GLU A 857 -15.61 57.95 -3.49
N SER A 858 -14.36 57.43 -3.52
CA SER A 858 -13.32 57.47 -4.57
C SER A 858 -12.09 56.64 -4.07
N GLU A 859 -11.40 55.79 -4.85
CA GLU A 859 -10.18 56.08 -5.68
C GLU A 859 -9.07 56.78 -4.84
N GLU A 860 -7.78 56.43 -4.74
CA GLU A 860 -6.74 55.82 -5.59
C GLU A 860 -5.55 55.44 -4.65
N GLU A 861 -4.76 54.40 -4.87
CA GLU A 861 -3.66 54.24 -5.84
C GLU A 861 -2.37 55.04 -5.55
N TYR A 862 -1.25 54.36 -5.82
CA TYR A 862 0.09 54.54 -5.26
C TYR A 862 0.95 55.40 -6.20
N SER A 863 1.74 56.35 -5.69
CA SER A 863 2.85 56.96 -6.43
C SER A 863 3.96 57.45 -5.50
N ALA A 864 5.19 57.11 -5.85
CA ALA A 864 6.44 57.31 -5.10
C ALA A 864 7.12 58.69 -5.39
N PRO A 865 8.37 58.95 -4.96
CA PRO A 865 8.72 59.70 -3.76
C PRO A 865 9.43 61.05 -4.06
N LEU A 866 9.52 61.93 -3.05
CA LEU A 866 10.35 63.14 -3.08
C LEU A 866 11.37 63.16 -1.92
N PRO A 867 12.56 63.79 -2.11
CA PRO A 867 13.66 63.78 -1.16
C PRO A 867 13.62 64.91 -0.13
N THR A 868 14.50 64.77 0.86
CA THR A 868 14.78 65.55 2.07
C THR A 868 14.98 67.07 1.86
N PRO A 869 14.81 67.86 2.95
CA PRO A 869 16.00 68.29 3.69
C PRO A 869 15.84 68.34 5.23
N ALA A 870 16.95 68.10 5.93
CA ALA A 870 17.18 68.52 7.33
C ALA A 870 17.52 70.04 7.35
N PRO A 871 17.51 70.79 8.49
CA PRO A 871 18.30 70.43 9.67
C PRO A 871 17.68 70.70 11.05
N SER A 872 18.37 70.08 12.01
CA SER A 872 18.40 70.17 13.46
C SER A 872 17.97 71.46 14.16
N SER A 873 17.27 71.26 15.27
CA SER A 873 17.68 71.73 16.60
C SER A 873 17.33 70.67 17.64
#